data_AF-A0A7X6X8W4-F1
#
_entry.id   AF-A0A7X6X8W4-F1
#
_cell.length_a   1.000
_cell.length_b   1.000
_cell.length_c   1.000
_cell.angle_alpha   90.00
_cell.angle_beta   90.00
_cell.angle_gamma   90.00
#
_symmetry.space_group_name_H-M   'P 1'
#
loop_
_entity.id
_entity.type
_entity.pdbx_description
1 polymer ?
#
loop_
_entity_poly.entity_id
_entity_poly.type
_entity_poly.pdbx_seq_one_letter_code
_entity_poly.pdbx_strand_id
1 'polypeptide(L)'
;MRYRKADTTTEFRDQKGPDSSLSARISVLLPCLLLLVLFFGAFFLTDGFFSNKEAVAYNDFEAYLDQQGFPESYRPALRTLHAKYPNWKFTASHPVNANGTPMKWSTVMAYESSLERKNSVPASYSIAQRSFDKGAYNYKTNSWYASDAGFYYASSEIIAYYLDPRNFLSERDIFQFENLSYNPQIHTRAEIAQSLSGTFMADGPAVPVVDQNGKSSNMKYPDILVKAAEWSNANPVFLAKRIIQEVGPAGSPSVSGTVSSYPGVYNFYNIGAYAGISPIENGLHYAKYGSAGTNDNFSSDEENLYFLPWTNPYLAIVGGARWISEGYINAGQNTPYYQKWNIDYNHKYGPWWHQYMGNVIAPAAEGGKVYDAYQALGQLNKTHEFIIPVIAEMPADKVPFPTDNRSRNNWLKSITVSSGILKPAFDPEVNSYSVTVAQGVESFTVNANAYLSSCSINGQGVYKLEHGENTIKVQAVSERGDVRDYYLTVTRSGEPGDPADKPDASMSSSTLNVKSPYVSNADPQKGKNTVKYLTDNLQLPEGYRLVVSVDGNTVTSGVVGTGAKLSLFYKEETESTLDYYLLIYGDVSGDGKINSHDTMAVYRYILGLTSPSEIVKLAMDVTGDGKVNSHDSMGIYRSILGLKLIDQTNK
;
A
#
# COMPACT_ATOMS: atom_id res chain seq x y z
N MET A 1 -15.18 5.91 -14.14
CA MET A 1 -14.61 4.83 -13.31
C MET A 1 -14.03 3.84 -14.32
N ARG A 2 -12.73 3.92 -14.61
CA ARG A 2 -12.12 3.17 -15.71
C ARG A 2 -11.55 1.88 -15.16
N TYR A 3 -11.98 0.75 -15.72
CA TYR A 3 -11.28 -0.52 -15.55
C TYR A 3 -9.83 -0.31 -15.98
N ARG A 4 -8.91 -0.33 -15.02
CA ARG A 4 -7.49 -0.38 -15.36
C ARG A 4 -7.23 -1.79 -15.87
N LYS A 5 -6.67 -1.91 -17.08
CA LYS A 5 -6.10 -3.17 -17.55
C LYS A 5 -5.10 -3.60 -16.48
N ALA A 6 -5.26 -4.79 -15.93
CA ALA A 6 -4.28 -5.35 -15.01
C ALA A 6 -2.92 -5.35 -15.73
N ASP A 7 -1.89 -4.77 -15.11
CA ASP A 7 -0.53 -4.88 -15.62
C ASP A 7 -0.17 -6.37 -15.62
N THR A 8 -0.15 -6.96 -16.81
CA THR A 8 0.38 -8.31 -17.04
C THR A 8 1.90 -8.24 -17.06
N THR A 9 2.50 -7.96 -15.92
CA THR A 9 3.92 -8.21 -15.66
C THR A 9 4.03 -9.13 -14.44
N THR A 10 3.79 -10.41 -14.68
CA THR A 10 4.19 -11.48 -13.77
C THR A 10 5.71 -11.58 -13.74
N GLU A 11 6.35 -10.87 -12.80
CA GLU A 11 7.60 -11.36 -12.24
C GLU A 11 7.25 -12.44 -11.20
N PHE A 12 7.23 -13.70 -11.65
CA PHE A 12 7.27 -14.84 -10.74
C PHE A 12 8.60 -14.77 -9.98
N ARG A 13 8.57 -14.33 -8.72
CA ARG A 13 9.63 -14.63 -7.77
C ARG A 13 9.45 -16.07 -7.31
N ASP A 14 10.22 -16.98 -7.92
CA ASP A 14 10.46 -18.32 -7.42
C ASP A 14 10.96 -18.26 -5.97
N GLN A 15 10.11 -18.62 -5.01
CA GLN A 15 10.58 -19.12 -3.73
C GLN A 15 10.64 -20.64 -3.82
N LYS A 16 11.82 -21.15 -4.16
CA LYS A 16 12.19 -22.57 -4.02
C LYS A 16 12.13 -22.96 -2.55
N GLY A 17 11.08 -23.70 -2.17
CA GLY A 17 11.10 -24.60 -1.01
C GLY A 17 11.77 -25.93 -1.39
N PRO A 18 12.33 -26.67 -0.42
CA PRO A 18 13.32 -27.70 -0.70
C PRO A 18 12.72 -28.96 -1.33
N ASP A 19 13.53 -29.57 -2.18
CA ASP A 19 13.35 -30.89 -2.78
C ASP A 19 12.80 -31.92 -1.77
N SER A 20 11.69 -32.55 -2.12
CA SER A 20 11.38 -33.89 -1.64
C SER A 20 10.93 -34.75 -2.81
N SER A 21 11.54 -35.93 -2.85
CA SER A 21 11.76 -36.75 -4.02
C SER A 21 10.52 -37.47 -4.55
N LEU A 22 10.57 -37.62 -5.87
CA LEU A 22 9.77 -38.45 -6.76
C LEU A 22 9.84 -39.95 -6.39
N SER A 23 9.18 -40.41 -5.30
CA SER A 23 9.08 -41.85 -5.01
C SER A 23 8.04 -42.23 -3.92
N ALA A 24 6.77 -41.87 -4.07
CA ALA A 24 5.73 -42.44 -3.19
C ALA A 24 4.27 -42.31 -3.69
N ARG A 25 3.93 -42.60 -4.95
CA ARG A 25 2.50 -42.75 -5.36
C ARG A 25 2.29 -43.78 -6.47
N ILE A 26 2.51 -45.05 -6.16
CA ILE A 26 1.90 -46.19 -6.85
C ILE A 26 1.26 -47.04 -5.76
N SER A 27 -0.08 -47.14 -5.78
CA SER A 27 -0.95 -48.14 -5.11
C SER A 27 -2.19 -47.57 -4.39
N VAL A 28 -3.03 -46.76 -5.05
CA VAL A 28 -4.49 -46.71 -4.76
C VAL A 28 -5.25 -46.31 -6.04
N LEU A 29 -5.28 -47.19 -7.04
CA LEU A 29 -6.11 -47.04 -8.24
C LEU A 29 -6.62 -48.44 -8.60
N LEU A 30 -7.65 -48.89 -7.87
CA LEU A 30 -8.62 -49.97 -8.20
C LEU A 30 -9.44 -50.21 -6.91
N PRO A 31 -10.43 -49.35 -6.56
CA PRO A 31 -11.83 -49.81 -6.61
C PRO A 31 -12.92 -48.70 -6.74
N CYS A 32 -12.67 -47.55 -7.39
CA CYS A 32 -13.72 -46.50 -7.55
C CYS A 32 -14.54 -46.58 -8.86
N LEU A 33 -14.30 -47.58 -9.71
CA LEU A 33 -14.98 -47.70 -11.02
C LEU A 33 -16.30 -48.50 -10.98
N LEU A 34 -16.75 -48.95 -9.80
CA LEU A 34 -17.96 -49.80 -9.64
C LEU A 34 -19.15 -49.13 -8.93
N LEU A 35 -19.03 -47.83 -8.60
CA LEU A 35 -20.12 -47.04 -7.99
C LEU A 35 -20.82 -46.08 -8.97
N LEU A 36 -20.38 -46.03 -10.24
CA LEU A 36 -20.89 -45.10 -11.25
C LEU A 36 -21.99 -45.69 -12.15
N VAL A 37 -22.44 -46.93 -11.90
CA VAL A 37 -23.41 -47.65 -12.77
C VAL A 37 -24.79 -47.86 -12.11
N LEU A 38 -25.02 -47.37 -10.89
CA LEU A 38 -26.31 -47.56 -10.18
C LEU A 38 -27.19 -46.31 -10.02
N PHE A 39 -26.86 -45.18 -10.65
CA PHE A 39 -27.69 -43.95 -10.58
C PHE A 39 -28.38 -43.54 -11.90
N PHE A 40 -28.24 -44.33 -12.98
CA PHE A 40 -28.89 -44.03 -14.27
C PHE A 40 -30.25 -44.73 -14.49
N GLY A 41 -30.82 -45.36 -13.45
CA GLY A 41 -32.02 -46.21 -13.55
C GLY A 41 -33.32 -45.67 -12.95
N ALA A 42 -33.39 -44.41 -12.51
CA ALA A 42 -34.56 -43.89 -11.78
C ALA A 42 -35.07 -42.53 -12.30
N PHE A 43 -34.94 -42.26 -13.60
CA PHE A 43 -35.38 -40.99 -14.22
C PHE A 43 -36.63 -41.08 -15.12
N PHE A 44 -37.29 -42.24 -15.15
CA PHE A 44 -38.57 -42.38 -15.86
C PHE A 44 -39.58 -43.07 -14.95
N LEU A 45 -40.38 -42.27 -14.25
CA LEU A 45 -41.74 -42.53 -13.77
C LEU A 45 -42.10 -41.46 -12.73
N THR A 46 -42.74 -40.38 -13.17
CA THR A 46 -43.78 -39.58 -12.48
C THR A 46 -43.89 -38.20 -13.13
N ASP A 47 -44.25 -38.18 -14.42
CA ASP A 47 -44.89 -37.00 -15.00
C ASP A 47 -46.35 -36.98 -14.55
N GLY A 48 -46.77 -35.86 -13.97
CA GLY A 48 -48.17 -35.54 -13.74
C GLY A 48 -48.58 -35.42 -12.29
N PHE A 49 -47.99 -34.50 -11.51
CA PHE A 49 -48.63 -33.84 -10.35
C PHE A 49 -47.74 -32.68 -9.84
N PHE A 50 -47.46 -31.66 -10.66
CA PHE A 50 -46.96 -30.37 -10.15
C PHE A 50 -47.51 -29.21 -11.00
N SER A 51 -48.82 -28.98 -10.87
CA SER A 51 -49.38 -27.63 -11.00
C SER A 51 -49.68 -27.16 -9.57
N ASN A 52 -49.23 -25.95 -9.24
CA ASN A 52 -49.16 -25.32 -7.92
C ASN A 52 -48.00 -25.75 -7.00
N LYS A 53 -46.82 -25.17 -7.25
CA LYS A 53 -45.81 -24.95 -6.20
C LYS A 53 -45.09 -23.62 -6.44
N GLU A 54 -45.87 -22.54 -6.50
CA GLU A 54 -45.37 -21.20 -6.19
C GLU A 54 -45.16 -21.11 -4.67
N ALA A 55 -44.01 -20.53 -4.25
CA ALA A 55 -43.60 -20.25 -2.88
C ALA A 55 -43.36 -21.45 -1.94
N VAL A 56 -42.22 -22.14 -2.08
CA VAL A 56 -41.64 -22.86 -0.93
C VAL A 56 -40.83 -21.84 -0.12
N ALA A 57 -41.49 -21.26 0.88
CA ALA A 57 -40.88 -20.35 1.83
C ALA A 57 -39.72 -21.01 2.59
N TYR A 58 -38.75 -20.19 2.99
CA TYR A 58 -37.75 -20.45 4.03
C TYR A 58 -38.46 -20.76 5.35
N ASN A 59 -38.99 -21.96 5.53
CA ASN A 59 -39.87 -22.27 6.68
C ASN A 59 -39.17 -22.18 8.05
N ASP A 60 -37.83 -22.15 8.08
CA ASP A 60 -37.04 -21.80 9.26
C ASP A 60 -35.81 -21.00 8.85
N PHE A 61 -35.87 -19.68 9.04
CA PHE A 61 -34.76 -18.78 8.72
C PHE A 61 -33.54 -19.03 9.61
N GLU A 62 -33.71 -19.46 10.85
CA GLU A 62 -32.58 -19.75 11.75
C GLU A 62 -31.86 -21.02 11.30
N ALA A 63 -32.60 -22.09 10.95
CA ALA A 63 -31.99 -23.29 10.36
C ALA A 63 -31.24 -23.00 9.06
N TYR A 64 -31.73 -22.05 8.25
CA TYR A 64 -31.02 -21.58 7.06
C TYR A 64 -29.71 -20.84 7.42
N LEU A 65 -29.74 -19.95 8.41
CA LEU A 65 -28.52 -19.26 8.89
C LEU A 65 -27.50 -20.25 9.49
N ASP A 66 -27.96 -21.29 10.17
CA ASP A 66 -27.13 -22.40 10.66
C ASP A 66 -26.46 -23.15 9.51
N GLN A 67 -27.23 -23.51 8.48
CA GLN A 67 -26.72 -24.18 7.28
C GLN A 67 -25.67 -23.35 6.56
N GLN A 68 -25.87 -22.03 6.47
CA GLN A 68 -24.88 -21.11 5.90
C GLN A 68 -23.66 -20.94 6.81
N GLY A 69 -23.75 -21.25 8.10
CA GLY A 69 -22.65 -21.07 9.05
C GLY A 69 -22.46 -19.62 9.50
N PHE A 70 -23.53 -18.82 9.56
CA PHE A 70 -23.44 -17.45 10.06
C PHE A 70 -23.26 -17.43 11.61
N PRO A 71 -22.24 -16.74 12.14
CA PRO A 71 -22.09 -16.51 13.57
C PRO A 71 -23.20 -15.60 14.13
N GLU A 72 -23.49 -15.70 15.43
CA GLU A 72 -24.50 -14.85 16.10
C GLU A 72 -24.26 -13.34 15.94
N SER A 73 -23.01 -12.91 15.77
CA SER A 73 -22.69 -11.50 15.54
C SER A 73 -23.25 -10.92 14.23
N TYR A 74 -23.70 -11.77 13.29
CA TYR A 74 -24.34 -11.39 12.03
C TYR A 74 -25.87 -11.43 12.13
N ARG A 75 -26.42 -12.40 12.87
CA ARG A 75 -27.84 -12.80 12.78
C ARG A 75 -28.85 -11.70 13.11
N PRO A 76 -28.68 -10.84 14.14
CA PRO A 76 -29.66 -9.79 14.43
C PRO A 76 -29.94 -8.86 13.24
N ALA A 77 -28.89 -8.50 12.49
CA ALA A 77 -29.03 -7.67 11.31
C ALA A 77 -29.71 -8.43 10.16
N LEU A 78 -29.32 -9.69 9.92
CA LEU A 78 -29.93 -10.53 8.89
C LEU A 78 -31.41 -10.81 9.15
N ARG A 79 -31.83 -11.04 10.41
CA ARG A 79 -33.25 -11.17 10.79
C ARG A 79 -34.03 -9.93 10.46
N THR A 80 -33.47 -8.76 10.79
CA THR A 80 -34.11 -7.45 10.50
C THR A 80 -34.32 -7.27 9.00
N LEU A 81 -33.31 -7.60 8.19
CA LEU A 81 -33.40 -7.52 6.74
C LEU A 81 -34.37 -8.54 6.15
N HIS A 82 -34.33 -9.79 6.62
CA HIS A 82 -35.23 -10.85 6.15
C HIS A 82 -36.70 -10.55 6.48
N ALA A 83 -36.98 -10.04 7.68
CA ALA A 83 -38.33 -9.64 8.07
C ALA A 83 -38.89 -8.53 7.15
N LYS A 84 -38.03 -7.61 6.70
CA LYS A 84 -38.41 -6.54 5.78
C LYS A 84 -38.47 -7.01 4.32
N TYR A 85 -37.56 -7.90 3.92
CA TYR A 85 -37.41 -8.42 2.57
C TYR A 85 -37.32 -9.96 2.56
N PRO A 86 -38.47 -10.66 2.63
CA PRO A 86 -38.48 -12.12 2.75
C PRO A 86 -37.87 -12.86 1.55
N ASN A 87 -37.81 -12.20 0.39
CA ASN A 87 -37.23 -12.76 -0.83
C ASN A 87 -35.70 -12.55 -0.94
N TRP A 88 -35.09 -11.80 -0.02
CA TRP A 88 -33.63 -11.63 -0.02
C TRP A 88 -32.96 -12.89 0.50
N LYS A 89 -31.92 -13.32 -0.22
CA LYS A 89 -31.14 -14.52 0.07
C LYS A 89 -29.77 -14.10 0.62
N PHE A 90 -29.38 -14.66 1.77
CA PHE A 90 -28.11 -14.37 2.42
C PHE A 90 -27.22 -15.61 2.38
N THR A 91 -26.23 -15.61 1.48
CA THR A 91 -25.28 -16.71 1.33
C THR A 91 -23.99 -16.37 2.07
N ALA A 92 -23.56 -17.20 3.00
CA ALA A 92 -22.27 -17.01 3.66
C ALA A 92 -21.14 -17.50 2.74
N SER A 93 -20.06 -16.71 2.66
CA SER A 93 -18.82 -17.13 2.04
C SER A 93 -17.73 -17.29 3.09
N HIS A 94 -17.04 -18.42 3.10
CA HIS A 94 -16.03 -18.80 4.10
C HIS A 94 -14.64 -18.80 3.45
N PRO A 95 -14.00 -17.62 3.29
CA PRO A 95 -12.72 -17.51 2.59
C PRO A 95 -11.65 -18.38 3.26
N VAL A 96 -10.78 -18.99 2.46
CA VAL A 96 -9.68 -19.84 2.95
C VAL A 96 -8.31 -19.31 2.54
N ASN A 97 -7.28 -19.73 3.26
CA ASN A 97 -5.88 -19.48 2.89
C ASN A 97 -5.34 -20.58 1.95
N ALA A 98 -4.07 -20.47 1.56
CA ALA A 98 -3.39 -21.39 0.65
C ALA A 98 -3.40 -22.87 1.11
N ASN A 99 -3.56 -23.11 2.40
CA ASN A 99 -3.62 -24.46 2.98
C ASN A 99 -5.06 -24.99 3.09
N GLY A 100 -6.06 -24.28 2.55
CA GLY A 100 -7.47 -24.64 2.64
C GLY A 100 -8.09 -24.46 4.03
N THR A 101 -7.39 -23.79 4.95
CA THR A 101 -7.92 -23.48 6.30
C THR A 101 -8.60 -22.11 6.31
N PRO A 102 -9.56 -21.84 7.22
CA PRO A 102 -10.27 -20.57 7.26
C PRO A 102 -9.33 -19.35 7.31
N MET A 103 -9.62 -18.34 6.48
CA MET A 103 -8.88 -17.10 6.44
C MET A 103 -9.08 -16.32 7.74
N LYS A 104 -7.98 -16.01 8.44
CA LYS A 104 -8.00 -15.32 9.73
C LYS A 104 -8.03 -13.80 9.56
N TRP A 105 -8.80 -13.13 10.41
CA TRP A 105 -8.88 -11.68 10.49
C TRP A 105 -7.51 -11.02 10.64
N SER A 106 -6.67 -11.54 11.53
CA SER A 106 -5.31 -11.03 11.77
C SER A 106 -4.43 -11.11 10.51
N THR A 107 -4.55 -12.17 9.71
CA THR A 107 -3.85 -12.31 8.43
C THR A 107 -4.30 -11.25 7.43
N VAL A 108 -5.62 -11.06 7.28
CA VAL A 108 -6.16 -10.04 6.37
C VAL A 108 -5.75 -8.65 6.83
N MET A 109 -5.86 -8.33 8.12
CA MET A 109 -5.49 -7.01 8.66
C MET A 109 -4.01 -6.70 8.51
N ALA A 110 -3.13 -7.67 8.78
CA ALA A 110 -1.69 -7.49 8.60
C ALA A 110 -1.33 -7.19 7.14
N TYR A 111 -2.04 -7.84 6.21
CA TYR A 111 -1.83 -7.64 4.78
C TYR A 111 -2.39 -6.29 4.31
N GLU A 112 -3.69 -6.06 4.54
CA GLU A 112 -4.41 -4.87 4.06
C GLU A 112 -3.90 -3.57 4.69
N SER A 113 -3.35 -3.61 5.90
CA SER A 113 -2.77 -2.42 6.55
C SER A 113 -1.37 -2.07 6.05
N SER A 114 -0.74 -2.90 5.20
CA SER A 114 0.55 -2.58 4.61
C SER A 114 0.44 -1.41 3.62
N LEU A 115 1.34 -0.43 3.73
CA LEU A 115 1.38 0.71 2.80
C LEU A 115 1.63 0.29 1.34
N GLU A 116 2.24 -0.88 1.10
CA GLU A 116 2.40 -1.42 -0.25
C GLU A 116 1.05 -1.67 -0.96
N ARG A 117 -0.04 -1.82 -0.18
CA ARG A 117 -1.38 -2.02 -0.70
C ARG A 117 -2.10 -0.76 -1.09
N LYS A 118 -1.57 0.40 -0.71
CA LYS A 118 -2.13 1.70 -1.11
C LYS A 118 -3.63 1.78 -0.84
N ASN A 119 -4.10 1.08 0.19
CA ASN A 119 -5.44 1.28 0.73
C ASN A 119 -5.54 2.74 1.16
N SER A 120 -6.63 3.38 0.76
CA SER A 120 -6.71 4.83 0.78
C SER A 120 -8.09 5.34 1.12
N VAL A 121 -8.11 6.59 1.57
CA VAL A 121 -9.30 7.39 1.82
C VAL A 121 -9.17 8.73 1.09
N PRO A 122 -10.29 9.38 0.72
CA PRO A 122 -10.24 10.68 0.06
C PRO A 122 -9.54 11.72 0.95
N ALA A 123 -8.75 12.60 0.34
CA ALA A 123 -7.97 13.61 1.06
C ALA A 123 -8.83 14.63 1.84
N SER A 124 -10.12 14.75 1.50
CA SER A 124 -11.10 15.57 2.22
C SER A 124 -11.59 14.96 3.53
N TYR A 125 -11.28 13.68 3.80
CA TYR A 125 -11.80 12.95 4.97
C TYR A 125 -10.95 13.21 6.22
N SER A 126 -11.53 12.93 7.39
CA SER A 126 -10.94 13.22 8.71
C SER A 126 -9.56 12.60 8.94
N ILE A 127 -8.76 13.20 9.82
CA ILE A 127 -7.45 12.70 10.26
C ILE A 127 -7.56 11.30 10.88
N ALA A 128 -8.67 11.00 11.57
CA ALA A 128 -8.95 9.69 12.16
C ALA A 128 -8.84 8.51 11.17
N GLN A 129 -8.97 8.78 9.88
CA GLN A 129 -8.99 7.78 8.82
C GLN A 129 -7.67 7.67 8.07
N ARG A 130 -6.67 8.50 8.41
CA ARG A 130 -5.39 8.57 7.68
C ARG A 130 -4.30 7.83 8.44
N SER A 131 -3.44 7.12 7.73
CA SER A 131 -2.30 6.43 8.35
C SER A 131 -1.26 7.42 8.86
N PHE A 132 -0.72 7.15 10.05
CA PHE A 132 0.44 7.85 10.63
C PHE A 132 1.74 7.03 10.47
N ASP A 133 1.70 5.93 9.71
CA ASP A 133 2.83 5.02 9.53
C ASP A 133 3.95 5.68 8.73
N LYS A 134 5.18 5.19 8.95
CA LYS A 134 6.37 5.64 8.21
C LYS A 134 6.15 5.39 6.72
N GLY A 135 6.19 6.45 5.92
CA GLY A 135 5.91 6.42 4.48
C GLY A 135 4.52 6.93 4.08
N ALA A 136 3.57 7.00 5.03
CA ALA A 136 2.26 7.63 4.84
C ALA A 136 2.19 9.06 5.43
N TYR A 137 3.04 9.34 6.42
CA TYR A 137 3.01 10.57 7.20
C TYR A 137 4.40 11.16 7.44
N ASN A 138 4.52 12.49 7.35
CA ASN A 138 5.71 13.26 7.67
C ASN A 138 5.50 14.00 9.00
N TYR A 139 6.14 13.49 10.06
CA TYR A 139 6.03 14.06 11.40
C TYR A 139 6.67 15.45 11.55
N LYS A 140 7.63 15.79 10.69
CA LYS A 140 8.34 17.08 10.75
C LYS A 140 7.48 18.23 10.25
N THR A 141 6.69 17.98 9.19
CA THR A 141 5.80 18.96 8.56
C THR A 141 4.34 18.79 8.94
N ASN A 142 4.01 17.74 9.72
CA ASN A 142 2.64 17.40 10.10
C ASN A 142 1.72 17.23 8.87
N SER A 143 2.19 16.50 7.87
CA SER A 143 1.47 16.30 6.60
C SER A 143 1.50 14.85 6.13
N TRP A 144 0.51 14.47 5.31
CA TRP A 144 0.37 13.13 4.76
C TRP A 144 0.89 13.06 3.32
N TYR A 145 1.52 11.95 2.98
CA TYR A 145 1.87 11.62 1.62
C TYR A 145 0.64 11.11 0.87
N ALA A 146 0.48 11.56 -0.38
CA ALA A 146 -0.59 11.08 -1.24
C ALA A 146 -0.34 9.61 -1.63
N SER A 147 -1.38 8.78 -1.53
CA SER A 147 -1.36 7.41 -2.08
C SER A 147 -1.67 7.41 -3.58
N ASP A 148 -2.51 8.36 -4.01
CA ASP A 148 -2.85 8.70 -5.38
C ASP A 148 -3.39 10.15 -5.42
N ALA A 149 -3.64 10.70 -6.60
CA ALA A 149 -4.20 12.05 -6.77
C ALA A 149 -5.56 12.18 -6.04
N GLY A 150 -5.60 13.01 -4.99
CA GLY A 150 -6.79 13.24 -4.18
C GLY A 150 -7.02 12.22 -3.06
N PHE A 151 -6.06 11.33 -2.79
CA PHE A 151 -6.17 10.27 -1.78
C PHE A 151 -4.96 10.22 -0.84
N TYR A 152 -5.22 9.89 0.43
CA TYR A 152 -4.20 9.57 1.43
C TYR A 152 -4.28 8.11 1.83
N TYR A 153 -3.16 7.55 2.29
CA TYR A 153 -3.12 6.21 2.86
C TYR A 153 -4.09 6.08 4.04
N ALA A 154 -4.87 5.01 4.04
CA ALA A 154 -5.89 4.71 5.05
C ALA A 154 -5.24 4.22 6.35
N SER A 155 -5.79 4.61 7.50
CA SER A 155 -5.40 4.02 8.80
C SER A 155 -5.85 2.56 8.90
N SER A 156 -5.14 1.75 9.71
CA SER A 156 -5.57 0.38 10.01
C SER A 156 -6.97 0.33 10.64
N GLU A 157 -7.37 1.38 11.38
CA GLU A 157 -8.69 1.50 12.00
C GLU A 157 -9.81 1.63 10.96
N ILE A 158 -9.63 2.46 9.93
CA ILE A 158 -10.65 2.61 8.88
C ILE A 158 -10.67 1.40 7.93
N ILE A 159 -9.52 0.77 7.69
CA ILE A 159 -9.43 -0.50 6.94
C ILE A 159 -10.25 -1.58 7.67
N ALA A 160 -10.02 -1.75 8.97
CA ALA A 160 -10.77 -2.70 9.80
C ALA A 160 -12.28 -2.43 9.79
N TYR A 161 -12.70 -1.15 9.83
CA TYR A 161 -14.11 -0.79 9.75
C TYR A 161 -14.77 -1.26 8.44
N TYR A 162 -14.15 -0.99 7.28
CA TYR A 162 -14.70 -1.36 5.98
C TYR A 162 -14.50 -2.84 5.61
N LEU A 163 -13.56 -3.52 6.27
CA LEU A 163 -13.35 -4.96 6.12
C LEU A 163 -14.38 -5.77 6.93
N ASP A 164 -14.92 -5.24 8.02
CA ASP A 164 -15.90 -5.94 8.85
C ASP A 164 -17.30 -5.97 8.18
N PRO A 165 -17.78 -7.12 7.66
CA PRO A 165 -19.04 -7.14 6.91
C PRO A 165 -20.26 -6.79 7.77
N ARG A 166 -20.16 -6.99 9.10
CA ARG A 166 -21.24 -6.73 10.06
C ARG A 166 -21.59 -5.25 10.17
N ASN A 167 -20.68 -4.36 9.78
CA ASN A 167 -20.92 -2.92 9.72
C ASN A 167 -21.87 -2.51 8.59
N PHE A 168 -22.08 -3.39 7.61
CA PHE A 168 -22.81 -3.07 6.38
C PHE A 168 -24.01 -3.97 6.13
N LEU A 169 -24.49 -4.66 7.17
CA LEU A 169 -25.76 -5.40 7.11
C LEU A 169 -26.95 -4.47 7.38
N SER A 170 -27.02 -3.38 6.62
CA SER A 170 -28.13 -2.42 6.58
C SER A 170 -28.85 -2.54 5.23
N GLU A 171 -30.11 -2.09 5.15
CA GLU A 171 -30.92 -2.16 3.93
C GLU A 171 -30.23 -1.56 2.70
N ARG A 172 -29.45 -0.51 2.91
CA ARG A 172 -28.73 0.19 1.85
C ARG A 172 -27.33 -0.36 1.62
N ASP A 173 -26.55 -0.60 2.69
CA ASP A 173 -25.11 -0.86 2.56
C ASP A 173 -24.81 -2.34 2.27
N ILE A 174 -25.81 -3.24 2.41
CA ILE A 174 -25.67 -4.66 2.10
C ILE A 174 -25.43 -4.92 0.61
N PHE A 175 -25.79 -3.98 -0.27
CA PHE A 175 -25.59 -4.12 -1.71
C PHE A 175 -24.12 -4.15 -2.15
N GLN A 176 -23.17 -3.87 -1.26
CA GLN A 176 -21.76 -4.21 -1.53
C GLN A 176 -21.49 -5.72 -1.60
N PHE A 177 -22.42 -6.53 -1.10
CA PHE A 177 -22.38 -7.99 -1.11
C PHE A 177 -23.29 -8.59 -2.19
N GLU A 178 -23.97 -7.77 -3.01
CA GLU A 178 -24.86 -8.29 -4.07
C GLU A 178 -24.09 -9.21 -5.02
N ASN A 179 -24.64 -10.40 -5.28
CA ASN A 179 -24.11 -11.36 -6.21
C ASN A 179 -24.25 -10.84 -7.65
N LEU A 180 -23.12 -10.53 -8.26
CA LEU A 180 -23.03 -10.06 -9.63
C LEU A 180 -23.04 -11.21 -10.65
N SER A 181 -23.12 -12.47 -10.21
CA SER A 181 -23.23 -13.62 -11.12
C SER A 181 -24.66 -13.81 -11.63
N TYR A 182 -24.79 -14.41 -12.81
CA TYR A 182 -26.09 -14.75 -13.38
C TYR A 182 -26.75 -15.91 -12.62
N ASN A 183 -27.98 -15.72 -12.19
CA ASN A 183 -28.85 -16.78 -11.70
C ASN A 183 -30.16 -16.76 -12.51
N PRO A 184 -30.43 -17.76 -13.37
CA PRO A 184 -31.63 -17.77 -14.23
C PRO A 184 -32.95 -17.90 -13.45
N GLN A 185 -32.90 -18.32 -12.18
CA GLN A 185 -34.08 -18.38 -11.30
C GLN A 185 -34.43 -17.00 -10.70
N ILE A 186 -33.46 -16.09 -10.68
CA ILE A 186 -33.59 -14.74 -10.09
C ILE A 186 -33.70 -13.68 -11.19
N HIS A 187 -33.00 -13.87 -12.30
CA HIS A 187 -32.87 -12.89 -13.37
C HIS A 187 -33.72 -13.29 -14.56
N THR A 188 -35.05 -13.17 -14.43
CA THR A 188 -35.97 -13.54 -15.51
C THR A 188 -35.96 -12.50 -16.64
N ARG A 189 -36.34 -12.93 -17.85
CA ARG A 189 -36.46 -12.03 -19.01
C ARG A 189 -37.41 -10.84 -18.75
N ALA A 190 -38.46 -11.05 -17.96
CA ALA A 190 -39.41 -9.99 -17.58
C ALA A 190 -38.77 -8.92 -16.69
N GLU A 191 -37.95 -9.34 -15.71
CA GLU A 191 -37.25 -8.41 -14.82
C GLU A 191 -36.17 -7.62 -15.56
N ILE A 192 -35.46 -8.28 -16.47
CA ILE A 192 -34.49 -7.61 -17.37
C ILE A 192 -35.21 -6.56 -18.20
N ALA A 193 -36.33 -6.90 -18.86
CA ALA A 193 -37.14 -5.96 -19.63
C ALA A 193 -37.60 -4.76 -18.79
N GLN A 194 -38.01 -4.98 -17.55
CA GLN A 194 -38.42 -3.91 -16.66
C GLN A 194 -37.25 -3.00 -16.25
N SER A 195 -36.06 -3.55 -16.02
CA SER A 195 -34.85 -2.77 -15.71
C SER A 195 -34.41 -1.85 -16.84
N LEU A 196 -34.83 -2.13 -18.07
CA LEU A 196 -34.54 -1.35 -19.27
C LEU A 196 -35.61 -0.31 -19.60
N SER A 197 -36.69 -0.24 -18.82
CA SER A 197 -37.78 0.71 -19.02
C SER A 197 -37.28 2.16 -19.03
N GLY A 198 -37.75 2.97 -19.98
CA GLY A 198 -37.32 4.36 -20.14
C GLY A 198 -35.95 4.54 -20.80
N THR A 199 -35.36 3.47 -21.34
CA THR A 199 -34.08 3.52 -22.08
C THR A 199 -34.27 3.13 -23.54
N PHE A 200 -33.26 3.41 -24.38
CA PHE A 200 -33.24 2.96 -25.78
C PHE A 200 -33.23 1.43 -25.94
N MET A 201 -32.90 0.71 -24.86
CA MET A 201 -32.90 -0.76 -24.79
C MET A 201 -34.18 -1.34 -24.18
N ALA A 202 -35.24 -0.53 -23.99
CA ALA A 202 -36.53 -1.02 -23.52
C ALA A 202 -37.05 -2.18 -24.36
N ASP A 203 -38.05 -2.91 -23.85
CA ASP A 203 -38.71 -4.02 -24.54
C ASP A 203 -39.57 -3.56 -25.74
N GLY A 204 -38.89 -3.03 -26.75
CA GLY A 204 -39.45 -2.41 -27.94
C GLY A 204 -39.21 -3.25 -29.20
N PRO A 205 -39.02 -2.59 -30.36
CA PRO A 205 -38.74 -3.28 -31.61
C PRO A 205 -37.49 -4.16 -31.54
N ALA A 206 -37.52 -5.28 -32.26
CA ALA A 206 -36.33 -6.11 -32.42
C ALA A 206 -35.32 -5.43 -33.36
N VAL A 207 -34.04 -5.64 -33.08
CA VAL A 207 -32.92 -5.21 -33.92
C VAL A 207 -32.38 -6.40 -34.73
N PRO A 208 -31.86 -6.17 -35.95
CA PRO A 208 -31.19 -7.21 -36.71
C PRO A 208 -29.90 -7.62 -35.99
N VAL A 209 -29.70 -8.94 -35.88
CA VAL A 209 -28.53 -9.52 -35.22
C VAL A 209 -27.91 -10.60 -36.11
N VAL A 210 -26.60 -10.71 -36.03
CA VAL A 210 -25.83 -11.84 -36.54
C VAL A 210 -25.07 -12.41 -35.36
N ASP A 211 -25.35 -13.67 -35.01
CA ASP A 211 -24.70 -14.33 -33.89
C ASP A 211 -23.25 -14.72 -34.22
N GLN A 212 -22.53 -15.25 -33.22
CA GLN A 212 -21.12 -15.63 -33.36
C GLN A 212 -20.88 -16.75 -34.40
N ASN A 213 -21.93 -17.46 -34.83
CA ASN A 213 -21.87 -18.49 -35.85
C ASN A 213 -22.31 -17.98 -37.23
N GLY A 214 -22.53 -16.66 -37.38
CA GLY A 214 -22.98 -16.05 -38.63
C GLY A 214 -24.49 -16.18 -38.89
N LYS A 215 -25.29 -16.64 -37.91
CA LYS A 215 -26.73 -16.81 -38.10
C LYS A 215 -27.46 -15.48 -37.91
N SER A 216 -28.18 -15.07 -38.95
CA SER A 216 -29.02 -13.86 -38.92
C SER A 216 -30.36 -14.11 -38.23
N SER A 217 -30.80 -13.17 -37.37
CA SER A 217 -32.14 -13.14 -36.79
C SER A 217 -32.52 -11.73 -36.35
N ASN A 218 -33.70 -11.56 -35.74
CA ASN A 218 -34.11 -10.31 -35.09
C ASN A 218 -34.33 -10.58 -33.61
N MET A 219 -33.71 -9.79 -32.73
CA MET A 219 -33.84 -9.95 -31.27
C MET A 219 -34.14 -8.62 -30.60
N LYS A 220 -34.87 -8.66 -29.47
CA LYS A 220 -35.02 -7.47 -28.63
C LYS A 220 -33.87 -7.39 -27.63
N TYR A 221 -33.55 -6.19 -27.17
CA TYR A 221 -32.48 -5.97 -26.20
C TYR A 221 -32.61 -6.78 -24.89
N PRO A 222 -33.81 -6.96 -24.29
CA PRO A 222 -33.94 -7.85 -23.13
C PRO A 222 -33.48 -9.28 -23.44
N ASP A 223 -33.80 -9.80 -24.64
CA ASP A 223 -33.44 -11.15 -25.07
C ASP A 223 -31.93 -11.26 -25.35
N ILE A 224 -31.32 -10.20 -25.91
CA ILE A 224 -29.86 -10.12 -26.09
C ILE A 224 -29.16 -10.12 -24.73
N LEU A 225 -29.67 -9.40 -23.72
CA LEU A 225 -29.09 -9.39 -22.37
C LEU A 225 -29.27 -10.70 -21.62
N VAL A 226 -30.34 -11.47 -21.89
CA VAL A 226 -30.42 -12.87 -21.41
C VAL A 226 -29.27 -13.69 -22.00
N LYS A 227 -29.01 -13.58 -23.31
CA LYS A 227 -27.87 -14.26 -23.95
C LYS A 227 -26.52 -13.79 -23.42
N ALA A 228 -26.40 -12.49 -23.13
CA ALA A 228 -25.21 -11.92 -22.53
C ALA A 228 -24.96 -12.52 -21.13
N ALA A 229 -25.99 -12.63 -20.30
CA ALA A 229 -25.90 -13.22 -18.98
C ALA A 229 -25.57 -14.72 -19.02
N GLU A 230 -26.21 -15.49 -19.92
CA GLU A 230 -25.91 -16.91 -20.14
C GLU A 230 -24.45 -17.13 -20.54
N TRP A 231 -23.92 -16.30 -21.44
CA TRP A 231 -22.54 -16.42 -21.94
C TRP A 231 -21.48 -15.93 -20.94
N SER A 232 -21.77 -14.80 -20.30
CA SER A 232 -20.81 -14.10 -19.43
C SER A 232 -20.85 -14.60 -17.99
N ASN A 233 -21.93 -15.28 -17.57
CA ASN A 233 -22.26 -15.56 -16.18
C ASN A 233 -22.39 -14.29 -15.33
N ALA A 234 -22.64 -13.12 -15.93
CA ALA A 234 -22.89 -11.87 -15.21
C ALA A 234 -24.39 -11.56 -15.07
N ASN A 235 -24.74 -10.94 -13.95
CA ASN A 235 -26.08 -10.44 -13.67
C ASN A 235 -26.52 -9.47 -14.79
N PRO A 236 -27.61 -9.76 -15.52
CA PRO A 236 -28.06 -8.96 -16.66
C PRO A 236 -28.56 -7.57 -16.25
N VAL A 237 -29.03 -7.39 -15.02
CA VAL A 237 -29.41 -6.06 -14.50
C VAL A 237 -28.16 -5.22 -14.23
N PHE A 238 -27.09 -5.83 -13.72
CA PHE A 238 -25.78 -5.19 -13.63
C PHE A 238 -25.24 -4.80 -15.01
N LEU A 239 -25.32 -5.71 -16.00
CA LEU A 239 -24.90 -5.43 -17.38
C LEU A 239 -25.72 -4.26 -17.98
N ALA A 240 -27.05 -4.27 -17.83
CA ALA A 240 -27.93 -3.20 -18.27
C ALA A 240 -27.55 -1.85 -17.65
N LYS A 241 -27.42 -1.79 -16.33
CA LYS A 241 -27.01 -0.58 -15.60
C LYS A 241 -25.65 -0.08 -16.08
N ARG A 242 -24.70 -0.98 -16.32
CA ARG A 242 -23.38 -0.63 -16.86
C ARG A 242 -23.51 0.02 -18.24
N ILE A 243 -24.24 -0.58 -19.18
CA ILE A 243 -24.48 0.02 -20.51
C ILE A 243 -25.08 1.42 -20.35
N ILE A 244 -26.14 1.56 -19.55
CA ILE A 244 -26.83 2.85 -19.35
C ILE A 244 -25.89 3.89 -18.72
N GLN A 245 -25.03 3.49 -17.79
CA GLN A 245 -24.04 4.37 -17.18
C GLN A 245 -22.97 4.82 -18.20
N GLU A 246 -22.57 3.93 -19.11
CA GLU A 246 -21.52 4.20 -20.10
C GLU A 246 -22.02 5.02 -21.31
N VAL A 247 -23.24 4.77 -21.79
CA VAL A 247 -23.76 5.40 -23.03
C VAL A 247 -25.01 6.26 -22.82
N GLY A 248 -25.51 6.35 -21.60
CA GLY A 248 -26.74 7.09 -21.27
C GLY A 248 -28.03 6.33 -21.62
N PRO A 249 -29.17 6.72 -21.01
CA PRO A 249 -30.45 6.06 -21.25
C PRO A 249 -30.98 6.24 -22.68
N ALA A 250 -30.55 7.31 -23.39
CA ALA A 250 -30.89 7.54 -24.79
C ALA A 250 -29.91 6.87 -25.78
N GLY A 251 -28.86 6.22 -25.28
CA GLY A 251 -27.75 5.75 -26.10
C GLY A 251 -26.77 6.87 -26.47
N SER A 252 -25.68 6.48 -27.12
CA SER A 252 -24.63 7.37 -27.61
C SER A 252 -24.20 6.98 -29.03
N PRO A 253 -23.38 7.79 -29.72
CA PRO A 253 -22.82 7.41 -31.01
C PRO A 253 -22.06 6.08 -31.00
N SER A 254 -21.52 5.63 -29.85
CA SER A 254 -20.82 4.34 -29.76
C SER A 254 -21.74 3.13 -30.00
N VAL A 255 -23.07 3.29 -29.88
CA VAL A 255 -24.05 2.21 -30.06
C VAL A 255 -24.93 2.39 -31.29
N SER A 256 -24.67 3.41 -32.13
CA SER A 256 -25.49 3.70 -33.30
C SER A 256 -25.09 2.90 -34.54
N GLY A 257 -23.83 2.46 -34.63
CA GLY A 257 -23.27 1.87 -35.85
C GLY A 257 -23.08 2.86 -37.00
N THR A 258 -23.24 4.17 -36.76
CA THR A 258 -23.22 5.22 -37.80
C THR A 258 -22.02 6.16 -37.73
N VAL A 259 -21.06 5.92 -36.82
CA VAL A 259 -19.86 6.75 -36.71
C VAL A 259 -19.00 6.57 -37.96
N SER A 260 -18.69 7.66 -38.66
CA SER A 260 -18.09 7.64 -40.00
C SER A 260 -16.71 6.99 -40.07
N SER A 261 -15.91 7.08 -39.00
CA SER A 261 -14.60 6.41 -38.91
C SER A 261 -14.69 4.91 -38.68
N TYR A 262 -15.82 4.42 -38.16
CA TYR A 262 -16.07 3.00 -37.85
C TYR A 262 -17.52 2.59 -38.20
N PRO A 263 -17.90 2.63 -39.49
CA PRO A 263 -19.26 2.31 -39.90
C PRO A 263 -19.60 0.85 -39.57
N GLY A 264 -20.77 0.62 -38.99
CA GLY A 264 -21.26 -0.70 -38.60
C GLY A 264 -20.61 -1.30 -37.35
N VAL A 265 -19.80 -0.53 -36.60
CA VAL A 265 -19.17 -0.99 -35.36
C VAL A 265 -19.91 -0.45 -34.14
N TYR A 266 -20.05 -1.30 -33.11
CA TYR A 266 -20.80 -1.01 -31.91
C TYR A 266 -19.95 -1.24 -30.66
N ASN A 267 -20.16 -0.44 -29.62
CA ASN A 267 -19.55 -0.63 -28.31
C ASN A 267 -20.48 -0.11 -27.20
N PHE A 268 -21.16 -1.06 -26.54
CA PHE A 268 -22.18 -0.77 -25.51
C PHE A 268 -21.59 -0.50 -24.13
N TYR A 269 -20.33 -0.83 -23.91
CA TYR A 269 -19.68 -0.75 -22.60
C TYR A 269 -18.47 0.21 -22.58
N ASN A 270 -18.26 0.97 -23.66
CA ASN A 270 -17.09 1.82 -23.88
C ASN A 270 -15.73 1.11 -23.62
N ILE A 271 -15.66 -0.19 -23.88
CA ILE A 271 -14.41 -0.96 -23.68
C ILE A 271 -13.34 -0.44 -24.63
N GLY A 272 -12.15 -0.14 -24.09
CA GLY A 272 -11.05 0.46 -24.85
C GLY A 272 -11.06 2.00 -24.94
N ALA A 273 -12.08 2.67 -24.38
CA ALA A 273 -12.14 4.13 -24.36
C ALA A 273 -11.22 4.75 -23.28
N TYR A 274 -10.27 5.61 -23.71
CA TYR A 274 -9.42 6.40 -22.82
C TYR A 274 -9.61 7.92 -23.03
N ALA A 275 -9.15 8.73 -22.08
CA ALA A 275 -9.35 10.19 -22.09
C ALA A 275 -8.51 10.82 -23.20
N GLY A 276 -9.09 11.73 -23.96
CA GLY A 276 -8.44 12.37 -25.09
C GLY A 276 -9.46 12.95 -26.07
N ILE A 277 -9.01 13.22 -27.29
CA ILE A 277 -9.75 13.98 -28.31
C ILE A 277 -11.00 13.24 -28.83
N SER A 278 -11.06 11.90 -28.80
CA SER A 278 -12.29 11.14 -29.16
C SER A 278 -12.41 9.81 -28.40
N PRO A 279 -12.91 9.81 -27.15
CA PRO A 279 -13.08 8.59 -26.35
C PRO A 279 -14.00 7.55 -27.00
N ILE A 280 -15.01 8.01 -27.75
CA ILE A 280 -15.94 7.16 -28.50
C ILE A 280 -15.20 6.43 -29.63
N GLU A 281 -14.40 7.14 -30.42
CA GLU A 281 -13.64 6.51 -31.50
C GLU A 281 -12.57 5.56 -30.98
N ASN A 282 -11.94 5.85 -29.84
CA ASN A 282 -11.02 4.91 -29.20
C ASN A 282 -11.72 3.59 -28.81
N GLY A 283 -12.94 3.67 -28.27
CA GLY A 283 -13.74 2.48 -27.96
C GLY A 283 -14.15 1.71 -29.22
N LEU A 284 -14.55 2.40 -30.29
CA LEU A 284 -14.90 1.77 -31.56
C LEU A 284 -13.69 1.17 -32.28
N HIS A 285 -12.52 1.79 -32.15
CA HIS A 285 -11.25 1.25 -32.63
C HIS A 285 -10.95 -0.09 -31.97
N TYR A 286 -11.09 -0.21 -30.64
CA TYR A 286 -10.95 -1.50 -29.95
C TYR A 286 -12.01 -2.51 -30.41
N ALA A 287 -13.26 -2.09 -30.52
CA ALA A 287 -14.36 -2.94 -30.98
C ALA A 287 -14.14 -3.49 -32.40
N LYS A 288 -13.34 -2.79 -33.23
CA LYS A 288 -13.00 -3.21 -34.59
C LYS A 288 -11.70 -4.02 -34.67
N TYR A 289 -10.66 -3.66 -33.91
CA TYR A 289 -9.30 -4.22 -34.08
C TYR A 289 -8.73 -4.94 -32.86
N GLY A 290 -9.49 -5.00 -31.76
CA GLY A 290 -9.02 -5.56 -30.50
C GLY A 290 -7.80 -4.83 -29.95
N SER A 291 -7.05 -5.52 -29.10
CA SER A 291 -5.86 -4.99 -28.42
C SER A 291 -4.65 -4.81 -29.35
N ALA A 292 -4.59 -5.55 -30.47
CA ALA A 292 -3.56 -5.38 -31.49
C ALA A 292 -3.66 -4.02 -32.20
N GLY A 293 -4.87 -3.44 -32.24
CA GLY A 293 -5.14 -2.11 -32.76
C GLY A 293 -4.95 -1.94 -34.28
N THR A 294 -4.58 -2.99 -35.00
CA THR A 294 -4.42 -2.98 -36.46
C THR A 294 -4.71 -4.37 -37.05
N ASN A 295 -5.09 -4.42 -38.34
CA ASN A 295 -5.12 -5.62 -39.20
C ASN A 295 -5.89 -6.85 -38.69
N ASP A 296 -7.11 -6.68 -38.16
CA ASP A 296 -8.05 -7.76 -37.77
C ASP A 296 -7.38 -8.97 -37.06
N ASN A 297 -6.30 -8.72 -36.32
CA ASN A 297 -5.47 -9.75 -35.71
C ASN A 297 -5.89 -9.91 -34.24
N PHE A 298 -6.94 -10.69 -34.03
CA PHE A 298 -7.49 -10.94 -32.70
C PHE A 298 -6.73 -12.07 -32.01
N SER A 299 -6.54 -11.92 -30.69
CA SER A 299 -6.22 -13.09 -29.85
C SER A 299 -7.38 -14.10 -29.84
N SER A 300 -7.09 -15.35 -29.47
CA SER A 300 -8.11 -16.39 -29.37
C SER A 300 -9.28 -15.98 -28.46
N ASP A 301 -9.03 -15.27 -27.36
CA ASP A 301 -10.08 -14.79 -26.45
C ASP A 301 -10.90 -13.67 -27.09
N GLU A 302 -10.24 -12.75 -27.81
CA GLU A 302 -10.91 -11.64 -28.50
C GLU A 302 -11.88 -12.13 -29.57
N GLU A 303 -11.49 -13.14 -30.32
CA GLU A 303 -12.35 -13.77 -31.32
C GLU A 303 -13.44 -14.65 -30.67
N ASN A 304 -13.06 -15.58 -29.79
CA ASN A 304 -13.94 -16.66 -29.37
C ASN A 304 -14.70 -16.40 -28.07
N LEU A 305 -14.18 -15.56 -27.16
CA LEU A 305 -14.85 -15.21 -25.90
C LEU A 305 -15.55 -13.85 -26.00
N TYR A 306 -14.89 -12.88 -26.62
CA TYR A 306 -15.37 -11.50 -26.70
C TYR A 306 -16.05 -11.17 -28.03
N PHE A 307 -16.07 -12.09 -28.99
CA PHE A 307 -16.78 -11.95 -30.27
C PHE A 307 -16.41 -10.69 -31.06
N LEU A 308 -15.13 -10.29 -31.04
CA LEU A 308 -14.63 -9.24 -31.90
C LEU A 308 -14.54 -9.72 -33.37
N PRO A 309 -14.80 -8.85 -34.36
CA PRO A 309 -15.20 -7.45 -34.22
C PRO A 309 -16.71 -7.28 -33.93
N TRP A 310 -17.06 -6.28 -33.14
CA TRP A 310 -18.44 -5.98 -32.75
C TRP A 310 -19.24 -5.26 -33.85
N THR A 311 -19.63 -6.02 -34.86
CA THR A 311 -20.28 -5.53 -36.09
C THR A 311 -21.81 -5.42 -36.00
N ASN A 312 -22.40 -5.81 -34.88
CA ASN A 312 -23.83 -5.64 -34.61
C ASN A 312 -24.09 -5.62 -33.09
N PRO A 313 -25.29 -5.18 -32.65
CA PRO A 313 -25.61 -5.09 -31.22
C PRO A 313 -25.45 -6.38 -30.43
N TYR A 314 -25.73 -7.56 -31.01
CA TYR A 314 -25.61 -8.83 -30.29
C TYR A 314 -24.15 -9.15 -29.94
N LEU A 315 -23.24 -9.11 -30.91
CA LEU A 315 -21.82 -9.39 -30.66
C LEU A 315 -21.24 -8.39 -29.64
N ALA A 316 -21.60 -7.12 -29.77
CA ALA A 316 -21.14 -6.06 -28.87
C ALA A 316 -21.63 -6.23 -27.43
N ILE A 317 -22.91 -6.60 -27.24
CA ILE A 317 -23.50 -6.76 -25.91
C ILE A 317 -23.05 -8.08 -25.27
N VAL A 318 -23.12 -9.19 -26.00
CA VAL A 318 -22.83 -10.54 -25.46
C VAL A 318 -21.33 -10.73 -25.27
N GLY A 319 -20.53 -10.37 -26.27
CA GLY A 319 -19.07 -10.44 -26.20
C GLY A 319 -18.48 -9.45 -25.21
N GLY A 320 -18.97 -8.21 -25.20
CA GLY A 320 -18.59 -7.20 -24.21
C GLY A 320 -18.98 -7.57 -22.77
N ALA A 321 -20.12 -8.26 -22.57
CA ALA A 321 -20.49 -8.77 -21.25
C ALA A 321 -19.47 -9.80 -20.73
N ARG A 322 -19.03 -10.72 -21.60
CA ARG A 322 -17.97 -11.68 -21.24
C ARG A 322 -16.66 -10.97 -20.90
N TRP A 323 -16.31 -9.94 -21.65
CA TRP A 323 -15.13 -9.12 -21.37
C TRP A 323 -15.19 -8.48 -19.97
N ILE A 324 -16.36 -7.96 -19.57
CA ILE A 324 -16.56 -7.36 -18.23
C ILE A 324 -16.47 -8.42 -17.13
N SER A 325 -17.06 -9.59 -17.35
CA SER A 325 -17.21 -10.59 -16.30
C SER A 325 -15.95 -11.41 -16.06
N GLU A 326 -15.15 -11.65 -17.11
CA GLU A 326 -14.03 -12.60 -17.09
C GLU A 326 -12.97 -12.26 -16.03
N GLY A 327 -12.66 -10.97 -15.88
CA GLY A 327 -11.64 -10.51 -14.94
C GLY A 327 -12.06 -10.63 -13.48
N TYR A 328 -13.34 -10.49 -13.13
CA TYR A 328 -13.77 -10.38 -11.72
C TYR A 328 -14.84 -11.40 -11.36
N ILE A 329 -16.02 -11.32 -11.99
CA ILE A 329 -17.17 -12.18 -11.66
C ILE A 329 -16.79 -13.66 -11.84
N ASN A 330 -16.22 -14.01 -13.00
CA ASN A 330 -15.81 -15.38 -13.30
C ASN A 330 -14.50 -15.78 -12.61
N ALA A 331 -13.80 -14.82 -12.01
CA ALA A 331 -12.62 -15.05 -11.19
C ALA A 331 -12.97 -15.35 -9.72
N GLY A 332 -14.25 -15.35 -9.35
CA GLY A 332 -14.74 -15.52 -7.96
C GLY A 332 -14.97 -14.21 -7.22
N GLN A 333 -14.53 -13.06 -7.78
CA GLN A 333 -14.77 -11.74 -7.22
C GLN A 333 -16.13 -11.18 -7.66
N ASN A 334 -17.19 -11.93 -7.38
CA ASN A 334 -18.54 -11.69 -7.84
C ASN A 334 -19.38 -10.78 -6.92
N THR A 335 -18.75 -10.04 -6.02
CA THR A 335 -19.38 -8.95 -5.27
C THR A 335 -18.46 -7.72 -5.26
N PRO A 336 -19.00 -6.48 -5.14
CA PRO A 336 -18.18 -5.29 -4.93
C PRO A 336 -17.18 -5.44 -3.76
N TYR A 337 -17.59 -6.13 -2.68
CA TYR A 337 -16.70 -6.45 -1.56
C TYR A 337 -15.50 -7.29 -2.00
N TYR A 338 -15.70 -8.40 -2.71
CA TYR A 338 -14.59 -9.25 -3.17
C TYR A 338 -13.75 -8.64 -4.28
N GLN A 339 -14.32 -7.73 -5.07
CA GLN A 339 -13.55 -6.92 -6.02
C GLN A 339 -12.59 -5.98 -5.29
N LYS A 340 -12.96 -5.45 -4.11
CA LYS A 340 -12.06 -4.62 -3.30
C LYS A 340 -11.06 -5.42 -2.48
N TRP A 341 -11.52 -6.45 -1.77
CA TRP A 341 -10.72 -7.09 -0.72
C TRP A 341 -10.03 -8.36 -1.16
N ASN A 342 -10.63 -9.11 -2.09
CA ASN A 342 -10.15 -10.40 -2.59
C ASN A 342 -9.37 -11.22 -1.54
N ILE A 343 -10.10 -11.84 -0.60
CA ILE A 343 -9.52 -12.49 0.58
C ILE A 343 -9.60 -14.02 0.55
N ASP A 344 -10.03 -14.60 -0.57
CA ASP A 344 -10.20 -16.05 -0.70
C ASP A 344 -9.16 -16.64 -1.67
N TYR A 345 -8.48 -17.69 -1.23
CA TYR A 345 -7.54 -18.47 -2.05
C TYR A 345 -8.20 -19.26 -3.17
N ASN A 346 -9.49 -19.58 -3.03
CA ASN A 346 -10.20 -20.28 -4.09
C ASN A 346 -10.56 -19.40 -5.29
N HIS A 347 -10.38 -18.08 -5.20
CA HIS A 347 -10.52 -17.19 -6.35
C HIS A 347 -9.39 -17.41 -7.36
N LYS A 348 -9.65 -17.14 -8.64
CA LYS A 348 -8.71 -17.39 -9.76
C LYS A 348 -7.32 -16.76 -9.53
N TYR A 349 -7.29 -15.60 -8.86
CA TYR A 349 -6.05 -14.86 -8.60
C TYR A 349 -5.50 -15.06 -7.18
N GLY A 350 -6.12 -15.95 -6.39
CA GLY A 350 -5.88 -16.08 -4.95
C GLY A 350 -6.23 -14.80 -4.19
N PRO A 351 -5.97 -14.72 -2.87
CA PRO A 351 -6.16 -13.49 -2.14
C PRO A 351 -5.10 -12.46 -2.55
N TRP A 352 -5.27 -11.22 -2.08
CA TRP A 352 -4.27 -10.13 -2.11
C TRP A 352 -4.07 -9.42 -3.45
N TRP A 353 -4.27 -10.13 -4.55
CA TRP A 353 -4.06 -9.63 -5.90
C TRP A 353 -5.38 -9.24 -6.55
N HIS A 354 -5.30 -8.57 -7.69
CA HIS A 354 -6.46 -8.28 -8.53
C HIS A 354 -7.59 -7.52 -7.79
N GLN A 355 -7.22 -6.60 -6.89
CA GLN A 355 -8.16 -5.70 -6.24
C GLN A 355 -8.48 -4.53 -7.18
N TYR A 356 -9.77 -4.27 -7.39
CA TYR A 356 -10.26 -3.27 -8.35
C TYR A 356 -9.84 -1.84 -7.99
N MET A 357 -9.66 -1.55 -6.70
CA MET A 357 -9.47 -0.19 -6.21
C MET A 357 -8.78 -0.12 -4.85
N GLY A 358 -8.05 0.96 -4.60
CA GLY A 358 -7.45 1.25 -3.29
C GLY A 358 -8.39 1.96 -2.31
N ASN A 359 -9.46 2.61 -2.79
CA ASN A 359 -10.40 3.31 -1.91
C ASN A 359 -11.23 2.32 -1.09
N VAL A 360 -11.05 2.30 0.23
CA VAL A 360 -11.71 1.34 1.13
C VAL A 360 -13.23 1.58 1.26
N ILE A 361 -13.70 2.78 0.92
CA ILE A 361 -15.09 3.22 1.07
C ILE A 361 -15.95 2.79 -0.12
N ALA A 362 -15.31 2.60 -1.27
CA ALA A 362 -15.98 2.52 -2.56
C ALA A 362 -17.01 1.37 -2.66
N PRO A 363 -16.77 0.15 -2.15
CA PRO A 363 -17.78 -0.91 -2.21
C PRO A 363 -19.12 -0.53 -1.56
N ALA A 364 -19.08 0.03 -0.35
CA ALA A 364 -20.26 0.47 0.36
C ALA A 364 -20.95 1.65 -0.35
N ALA A 365 -20.18 2.64 -0.81
CA ALA A 365 -20.72 3.80 -1.51
C ALA A 365 -21.37 3.44 -2.86
N GLU A 366 -20.77 2.52 -3.61
CA GLU A 366 -21.29 2.03 -4.89
C GLU A 366 -22.50 1.11 -4.70
N GLY A 367 -22.43 0.18 -3.74
CA GLY A 367 -23.59 -0.64 -3.35
C GLY A 367 -24.79 0.22 -2.96
N GLY A 368 -24.57 1.28 -2.20
CA GLY A 368 -25.62 2.23 -1.85
C GLY A 368 -26.30 2.91 -3.05
N LYS A 369 -25.56 3.19 -4.14
CA LYS A 369 -26.16 3.70 -5.39
C LYS A 369 -26.99 2.63 -6.10
N VAL A 370 -26.57 1.37 -6.01
CA VAL A 370 -27.33 0.24 -6.55
C VAL A 370 -28.65 0.08 -5.81
N TYR A 371 -28.63 0.21 -4.47
CA TYR A 371 -29.84 0.29 -3.66
C TYR A 371 -30.76 1.44 -4.12
N ASP A 372 -30.24 2.66 -4.25
CA ASP A 372 -31.03 3.83 -4.66
C ASP A 372 -31.73 3.58 -6.02
N ALA A 373 -31.04 2.92 -6.94
CA ALA A 373 -31.60 2.53 -8.23
C ALA A 373 -32.71 1.47 -8.10
N TYR A 374 -32.52 0.42 -7.28
CA TYR A 374 -33.56 -0.57 -7.06
C TYR A 374 -34.78 0.00 -6.33
N GLN A 375 -34.56 0.93 -5.39
CA GLN A 375 -35.63 1.64 -4.72
C GLN A 375 -36.46 2.45 -5.71
N ALA A 376 -35.82 3.23 -6.58
CA ALA A 376 -36.49 4.04 -7.60
C ALA A 376 -37.30 3.19 -8.60
N LEU A 377 -36.85 1.96 -8.87
CA LEU A 377 -37.54 1.01 -9.76
C LEU A 377 -38.61 0.15 -9.05
N GLY A 378 -38.78 0.30 -7.72
CA GLY A 378 -39.70 -0.55 -6.94
C GLY A 378 -39.27 -2.02 -6.88
N GLN A 379 -37.97 -2.30 -7.06
CA GLN A 379 -37.43 -3.65 -7.21
C GLN A 379 -36.83 -4.24 -5.93
N LEU A 380 -36.87 -3.52 -4.79
CA LEU A 380 -36.32 -4.02 -3.53
C LEU A 380 -37.00 -5.30 -3.03
N ASN A 381 -38.30 -5.51 -3.30
CA ASN A 381 -39.01 -6.72 -2.87
C ASN A 381 -38.75 -7.96 -3.75
N LYS A 382 -37.94 -7.82 -4.80
CA LYS A 382 -37.52 -8.93 -5.65
C LYS A 382 -36.46 -9.78 -4.96
N THR A 383 -36.16 -10.93 -5.54
CA THR A 383 -35.08 -11.77 -5.06
C THR A 383 -33.75 -11.09 -5.35
N HIS A 384 -32.97 -10.86 -4.29
CA HIS A 384 -31.59 -10.39 -4.35
C HIS A 384 -30.74 -11.35 -3.54
N GLU A 385 -29.62 -11.80 -4.10
CA GLU A 385 -28.68 -12.66 -3.37
C GLU A 385 -27.48 -11.85 -2.91
N PHE A 386 -27.14 -11.97 -1.64
CA PHE A 386 -25.99 -11.34 -1.02
C PHE A 386 -24.99 -12.40 -0.57
N ILE A 387 -23.76 -12.33 -1.09
CA ILE A 387 -22.65 -13.20 -0.69
C ILE A 387 -21.82 -12.46 0.37
N ILE A 388 -22.01 -12.85 1.62
CA ILE A 388 -21.49 -12.15 2.79
C ILE A 388 -20.28 -12.93 3.33
N PRO A 389 -19.09 -12.31 3.40
CA PRO A 389 -17.91 -12.98 3.94
C PRO A 389 -18.06 -13.25 5.44
N VAL A 390 -17.63 -14.43 5.89
CA VAL A 390 -17.47 -14.80 7.29
C VAL A 390 -15.99 -15.12 7.52
N ILE A 391 -15.26 -14.13 8.03
CA ILE A 391 -13.81 -14.25 8.27
C ILE A 391 -13.60 -14.92 9.63
N ALA A 392 -12.63 -15.83 9.74
CA ALA A 392 -12.32 -16.50 10.99
C ALA A 392 -11.64 -15.55 11.98
N GLU A 393 -11.85 -15.75 13.29
CA GLU A 393 -11.19 -15.00 14.38
C GLU A 393 -11.42 -13.48 14.30
N MET A 394 -12.59 -13.04 13.83
CA MET A 394 -12.97 -11.63 13.86
C MET A 394 -13.10 -11.09 15.30
N PRO A 395 -12.93 -9.78 15.51
CA PRO A 395 -13.20 -9.14 16.79
C PRO A 395 -14.60 -9.48 17.31
N ALA A 396 -14.73 -9.65 18.62
CA ALA A 396 -16.00 -10.01 19.26
C ALA A 396 -17.13 -9.05 18.87
N ASP A 397 -16.85 -7.75 19.01
CA ASP A 397 -17.75 -6.68 18.60
C ASP A 397 -17.47 -6.21 17.17
N LYS A 398 -18.44 -5.50 16.59
CA LYS A 398 -18.25 -4.80 15.31
C LYS A 398 -17.14 -3.76 15.45
N VAL A 399 -16.28 -3.65 14.45
CA VAL A 399 -15.23 -2.62 14.45
C VAL A 399 -15.91 -1.24 14.35
N PRO A 400 -15.68 -0.31 15.31
CA PRO A 400 -16.30 1.01 15.27
C PRO A 400 -15.68 1.89 14.19
N PHE A 401 -16.47 2.84 13.68
CA PHE A 401 -15.95 3.86 12.78
C PHE A 401 -14.96 4.77 13.54
N PRO A 402 -13.74 5.02 13.01
CA PRO A 402 -12.77 5.88 13.70
C PRO A 402 -13.20 7.35 13.63
N THR A 403 -13.50 7.93 14.80
CA THR A 403 -14.01 9.32 14.93
C THR A 403 -13.02 10.27 15.59
N ASP A 404 -11.98 9.75 16.25
CA ASP A 404 -11.03 10.55 17.01
C ASP A 404 -10.06 11.31 16.08
N ASN A 405 -10.36 12.58 15.87
CA ASN A 405 -9.64 13.44 14.92
C ASN A 405 -8.39 14.11 15.50
N ARG A 406 -8.02 13.79 16.75
CA ARG A 406 -6.82 14.32 17.41
C ARG A 406 -5.56 13.77 16.75
N SER A 407 -4.49 14.57 16.72
CA SER A 407 -3.23 14.16 16.10
C SER A 407 -2.55 13.03 16.87
N ARG A 408 -1.95 12.08 16.14
CA ARG A 408 -1.11 11.01 16.69
C ARG A 408 0.38 11.35 16.70
N ASN A 409 0.75 12.57 16.31
CA ASN A 409 2.14 12.99 16.22
C ASN A 409 2.75 13.22 17.63
N ASN A 410 3.61 12.30 18.06
CA ASN A 410 4.35 12.35 19.31
C ASN A 410 5.87 12.46 19.11
N TRP A 411 6.32 13.00 17.98
CA TRP A 411 7.76 13.07 17.67
C TRP A 411 8.44 14.27 18.32
N LEU A 412 9.59 14.02 18.95
CA LEU A 412 10.45 15.07 19.50
C LEU A 412 11.35 15.68 18.41
N LYS A 413 11.45 17.01 18.40
CA LYS A 413 12.35 17.81 17.57
C LYS A 413 13.75 17.91 18.18
N SER A 414 13.86 17.88 19.51
CA SER A 414 15.14 17.93 20.22
C SER A 414 15.03 17.30 21.59
N ILE A 415 16.11 16.67 22.06
CA ILE A 415 16.42 16.48 23.48
C ILE A 415 17.78 17.15 23.73
N THR A 416 17.90 17.95 24.78
CA THR A 416 19.14 18.59 25.21
C THR A 416 19.39 18.33 26.69
N VAL A 417 20.67 18.26 27.06
CA VAL A 417 21.12 17.95 28.42
C VAL A 417 22.03 19.06 28.92
N SER A 418 22.04 19.33 30.23
CA SER A 418 22.85 20.42 30.81
C SER A 418 24.34 20.12 30.85
N SER A 419 24.75 18.86 30.85
CA SER A 419 26.14 18.44 30.88
C SER A 419 26.34 17.14 30.11
N GLY A 420 27.56 16.89 29.65
CA GLY A 420 27.87 15.76 28.78
C GLY A 420 27.26 15.89 27.38
N ILE A 421 27.36 14.82 26.61
CA ILE A 421 26.93 14.76 25.22
C ILE A 421 26.11 13.50 24.98
N LEU A 422 24.95 13.64 24.33
CA LEU A 422 24.14 12.51 23.87
C LEU A 422 24.90 11.66 22.84
N LYS A 423 24.96 10.36 23.08
CA LYS A 423 25.50 9.35 22.16
C LYS A 423 24.43 8.30 21.86
N PRO A 424 24.01 8.13 20.58
CA PRO A 424 24.33 9.00 19.44
C PRO A 424 23.80 10.43 19.64
N ALA A 425 24.20 11.36 18.76
CA ALA A 425 23.55 12.68 18.73
C ALA A 425 22.03 12.52 18.52
N PHE A 426 21.24 13.48 19.01
CA PHE A 426 19.79 13.36 18.97
C PHE A 426 19.28 13.21 17.52
N ASP A 427 18.60 12.09 17.28
CA ASP A 427 17.81 11.81 16.10
C ASP A 427 16.41 11.37 16.56
N PRO A 428 15.32 12.02 16.09
CA PRO A 428 13.95 11.66 16.48
C PRO A 428 13.59 10.18 16.32
N GLU A 429 14.25 9.46 15.41
CA GLU A 429 14.05 8.03 15.12
C GLU A 429 14.85 7.09 16.03
N VAL A 430 15.69 7.63 16.92
CA VAL A 430 16.42 6.89 17.94
C VAL A 430 15.74 7.07 19.29
N ASN A 431 15.47 5.96 20.00
CA ASN A 431 14.78 5.99 21.29
C ASN A 431 15.72 5.81 22.50
N SER A 432 17.01 5.54 22.29
CA SER A 432 17.97 5.27 23.38
C SER A 432 19.26 6.05 23.17
N TYR A 433 19.73 6.70 24.23
CA TYR A 433 20.95 7.50 24.26
C TYR A 433 21.74 7.23 25.53
N SER A 434 23.06 7.39 25.46
CA SER A 434 23.94 7.47 26.62
C SER A 434 24.57 8.85 26.76
N VAL A 435 24.86 9.24 28.00
CA VAL A 435 25.56 10.48 28.34
C VAL A 435 26.54 10.16 29.45
N THR A 436 27.82 10.53 29.30
CA THR A 436 28.77 10.47 30.42
C THR A 436 28.98 11.87 30.96
N VAL A 437 28.98 12.02 32.28
CA VAL A 437 29.21 13.29 32.97
C VAL A 437 30.27 13.12 34.06
N ALA A 438 30.98 14.22 34.34
CA ALA A 438 32.01 14.24 35.37
C ALA A 438 31.41 13.99 36.76
N GLN A 439 32.23 13.50 37.69
CA GLN A 439 31.76 13.17 39.03
C GLN A 439 31.20 14.36 39.82
N GLY A 440 31.60 15.60 39.49
CA GLY A 440 31.07 16.81 40.14
C GLY A 440 29.64 17.18 39.72
N VAL A 441 29.07 16.52 38.71
CA VAL A 441 27.73 16.82 38.19
C VAL A 441 26.67 16.13 39.06
N GLU A 442 26.26 16.79 40.13
CA GLU A 442 25.19 16.31 41.03
C GLU A 442 23.79 16.53 40.46
N SER A 443 23.62 17.60 39.68
CA SER A 443 22.35 17.98 39.07
C SER A 443 22.44 17.93 37.54
N PHE A 444 21.46 17.29 36.91
CA PHE A 444 21.39 17.10 35.47
C PHE A 444 20.04 17.52 34.93
N THR A 445 20.01 18.52 34.05
CA THR A 445 18.75 19.02 33.48
C THR A 445 18.53 18.42 32.11
N VAL A 446 17.33 17.86 31.89
CA VAL A 446 16.88 17.39 30.58
C VAL A 446 15.80 18.31 30.05
N ASN A 447 16.01 18.85 28.85
CA ASN A 447 15.03 19.62 28.11
C ASN A 447 14.70 18.91 26.79
N ALA A 448 13.51 19.15 26.27
CA ALA A 448 13.03 18.56 25.03
C ALA A 448 11.95 19.43 24.39
N ASN A 449 11.79 19.31 23.08
CA ASN A 449 10.77 20.04 22.34
C ASN A 449 10.13 19.09 21.34
N ALA A 450 8.81 19.14 21.19
CA ALA A 450 8.07 18.36 20.21
C ALA A 450 7.96 19.09 18.86
N TYR A 451 7.69 18.35 17.78
CA TYR A 451 7.36 18.97 16.50
C TYR A 451 6.00 19.68 16.54
N LEU A 452 5.03 19.13 17.27
CA LEU A 452 3.72 19.75 17.50
C LEU A 452 3.58 20.24 18.93
N SER A 453 3.03 21.44 19.10
CA SER A 453 2.70 22.01 20.41
C SER A 453 1.59 21.26 21.15
N SER A 454 0.76 20.47 20.43
CA SER A 454 -0.25 19.61 21.04
C SER A 454 0.32 18.30 21.61
N CYS A 455 1.60 18.00 21.34
CA CYS A 455 2.31 16.89 21.98
C CYS A 455 2.77 17.32 23.37
N SER A 456 2.33 16.60 24.40
CA SER A 456 2.79 16.81 25.77
C SER A 456 4.07 16.02 26.04
N ILE A 457 4.96 16.59 26.85
CA ILE A 457 6.26 15.97 27.18
C ILE A 457 6.35 15.81 28.68
N ASN A 458 6.59 14.57 29.12
CA ASN A 458 6.85 14.21 30.51
C ASN A 458 8.33 13.81 30.67
N GLY A 459 8.88 13.96 31.87
CA GLY A 459 10.28 13.59 32.15
C GLY A 459 11.31 14.64 31.73
N GLN A 460 10.89 15.90 31.64
CA GLN A 460 11.80 17.05 31.53
C GLN A 460 12.05 17.63 32.92
N GLY A 461 13.16 18.34 33.09
CA GLY A 461 13.49 19.04 34.33
C GLY A 461 14.81 18.58 34.93
N VAL A 462 14.98 18.84 36.22
CA VAL A 462 16.24 18.63 36.95
C VAL A 462 16.22 17.28 37.66
N TYR A 463 17.28 16.50 37.45
CA TYR A 463 17.51 15.21 38.07
C TYR A 463 18.72 15.28 38.99
N LYS A 464 18.63 14.65 40.16
CA LYS A 464 19.81 14.36 40.99
C LYS A 464 20.46 13.09 40.44
N LEU A 465 21.77 13.12 40.21
CA LEU A 465 22.52 11.95 39.76
C LEU A 465 23.19 11.24 40.93
N GLU A 466 23.07 9.93 40.97
CA GLU A 466 23.90 9.06 41.81
C GLU A 466 25.17 8.68 41.03
N HIS A 467 26.22 8.24 41.72
CA HIS A 467 27.41 7.71 41.04
C HIS A 467 27.06 6.46 40.22
N GLY A 468 27.70 6.29 39.08
CA GLY A 468 27.41 5.21 38.14
C GLY A 468 26.22 5.53 37.23
N GLU A 469 25.47 4.50 36.84
CA GLU A 469 24.40 4.61 35.86
C GLU A 469 23.10 5.14 36.47
N ASN A 470 22.52 6.14 35.79
CA ASN A 470 21.21 6.71 36.09
C ASN A 470 20.35 6.59 34.83
N THR A 471 19.11 6.14 34.94
CA THR A 471 18.19 6.07 33.79
C THR A 471 17.13 7.15 33.90
N ILE A 472 17.05 7.99 32.87
CA ILE A 472 16.02 9.03 32.74
C ILE A 472 15.12 8.68 31.55
N LYS A 473 13.81 8.71 31.75
CA LYS A 473 12.81 8.49 30.70
C LYS A 473 12.13 9.80 30.34
N VAL A 474 12.24 10.21 29.08
CA VAL A 474 11.48 11.32 28.48
C VAL A 474 10.35 10.73 27.66
N GLN A 475 9.11 11.12 27.94
CA GLN A 475 7.93 10.56 27.28
C GLN A 475 7.20 11.65 26.51
N ALA A 476 7.03 11.46 25.20
CA ALA A 476 6.23 12.30 24.34
C ALA A 476 4.86 11.66 24.11
N VAL A 477 3.78 12.40 24.37
CA VAL A 477 2.40 11.91 24.26
C VAL A 477 1.65 12.77 23.25
N SER A 478 1.14 12.15 22.19
CA SER A 478 0.36 12.83 21.16
C SER A 478 -0.93 13.41 21.75
N GLU A 479 -1.58 14.31 21.01
CA GLU A 479 -2.91 14.84 21.36
C GLU A 479 -3.95 13.72 21.56
N ARG A 480 -3.82 12.64 20.79
CA ARG A 480 -4.68 11.46 20.88
C ARG A 480 -4.34 10.54 22.06
N GLY A 481 -3.11 10.61 22.57
CA GLY A 481 -2.62 9.78 23.68
C GLY A 481 -1.60 8.71 23.27
N ASP A 482 -1.14 8.68 22.00
CA ASP A 482 -0.06 7.79 21.57
C ASP A 482 1.24 8.17 22.26
N VAL A 483 1.90 7.18 22.85
CA VAL A 483 3.11 7.38 23.66
C VAL A 483 4.36 6.99 22.88
N ARG A 484 5.39 7.83 22.94
CA ARG A 484 6.75 7.53 22.50
C ARG A 484 7.72 7.82 23.63
N ASP A 485 8.45 6.78 24.05
CA ASP A 485 9.43 6.86 25.11
C ASP A 485 10.85 6.99 24.54
N TYR A 486 11.63 7.89 25.13
CA TYR A 486 13.06 8.08 24.90
C TYR A 486 13.81 7.84 26.22
N TYR A 487 14.88 7.05 26.15
CA TYR A 487 15.67 6.62 27.29
C TYR A 487 17.07 7.24 27.26
N LEU A 488 17.47 7.89 28.34
CA LEU A 488 18.80 8.44 28.55
C LEU A 488 19.48 7.67 29.68
N THR A 489 20.55 6.94 29.35
CA THR A 489 21.45 6.34 30.35
C THR A 489 22.57 7.33 30.65
N VAL A 490 22.51 7.97 31.81
CA VAL A 490 23.48 8.96 32.27
C VAL A 490 24.46 8.29 33.23
N THR A 491 25.72 8.14 32.81
CA THR A 491 26.79 7.60 33.64
C THR A 491 27.54 8.76 34.29
N ARG A 492 27.43 8.89 35.61
CA ARG A 492 28.23 9.83 36.40
C ARG A 492 29.52 9.12 36.83
N SER A 493 30.66 9.64 36.38
CA SER A 493 31.99 9.06 36.67
C SER A 493 32.36 9.13 38.16
N GLY A 494 33.41 8.39 38.56
CA GLY A 494 34.02 8.40 39.89
C GLY A 494 33.35 7.46 40.92
N GLU A 495 34.09 7.11 41.98
CA GLU A 495 33.54 6.48 43.20
C GLU A 495 33.22 7.56 44.26
N PRO A 496 32.32 7.29 45.23
CA PRO A 496 31.99 8.26 46.27
C PRO A 496 33.25 8.69 47.06
N GLY A 497 33.63 9.97 46.95
CA GLY A 497 34.70 10.58 47.76
C GLY A 497 35.98 11.04 47.02
N ASP A 498 36.04 10.93 45.70
CA ASP A 498 37.19 11.35 44.89
C ASP A 498 37.12 12.86 44.52
N PRO A 499 38.23 13.60 44.36
CA PRO A 499 38.21 15.03 44.01
C PRO A 499 37.74 15.25 42.57
N ALA A 500 36.85 16.22 42.33
CA ALA A 500 36.22 16.51 41.02
C ALA A 500 37.14 16.27 39.80
N ASP A 501 36.90 15.16 39.10
CA ASP A 501 37.66 14.76 37.91
C ASP A 501 37.12 15.47 36.66
N LYS A 502 37.96 15.60 35.63
CA LYS A 502 37.61 16.25 34.35
C LYS A 502 36.48 15.48 33.65
N PRO A 503 35.55 16.16 32.94
CA PRO A 503 34.56 15.47 32.11
C PRO A 503 35.26 14.59 31.06
N ASP A 504 34.66 13.46 30.71
CA ASP A 504 35.20 12.61 29.64
C ASP A 504 35.27 13.38 28.31
N ALA A 505 36.49 13.53 27.78
CA ALA A 505 36.70 14.13 26.48
C ALA A 505 35.94 13.35 25.41
N SER A 506 34.99 14.01 24.76
CA SER A 506 34.22 13.42 23.66
C SER A 506 33.61 14.50 22.78
N MET A 507 33.13 14.14 21.60
CA MET A 507 32.54 15.08 20.66
C MET A 507 31.30 14.45 20.03
N SER A 508 30.29 15.25 19.70
CA SER A 508 29.19 14.82 18.83
C SER A 508 28.75 15.94 17.89
N SER A 509 27.87 15.59 16.96
CA SER A 509 27.23 16.54 16.06
C SER A 509 25.92 15.99 15.56
N SER A 510 24.95 16.87 15.31
CA SER A 510 23.72 16.53 14.60
C SER A 510 23.84 16.68 13.07
N THR A 511 24.96 17.23 12.57
CA THR A 511 25.16 17.52 11.14
C THR A 511 26.41 16.91 10.54
N LEU A 512 27.35 16.46 11.37
CA LEU A 512 28.59 15.75 11.04
C LEU A 512 28.56 14.34 11.65
N ASN A 513 29.35 13.44 11.06
CA ASN A 513 29.49 12.09 11.59
C ASN A 513 30.71 12.04 12.51
N VAL A 514 30.50 11.84 13.82
CA VAL A 514 31.59 11.77 14.80
C VAL A 514 31.75 10.32 15.27
N LYS A 515 32.82 9.66 14.82
CA LYS A 515 33.18 8.28 15.21
C LYS A 515 34.68 8.21 15.41
N SER A 516 35.14 8.14 16.67
CA SER A 516 36.57 8.12 16.99
C SER A 516 37.31 7.05 16.16
N PRO A 517 38.45 7.39 15.51
CA PRO A 517 39.17 8.66 15.60
C PRO A 517 38.79 9.71 14.53
N TYR A 518 37.68 9.55 13.80
CA TYR A 518 37.33 10.39 12.66
C TYR A 518 36.09 11.29 12.87
N VAL A 519 36.13 12.44 12.20
CA VAL A 519 34.94 13.26 11.92
C VAL A 519 34.76 13.31 10.41
N SER A 520 33.60 12.90 9.90
CA SER A 520 33.28 12.91 8.47
C SER A 520 31.97 13.64 8.18
N ASN A 521 31.48 13.61 6.94
CA ASN A 521 30.33 14.37 6.43
C ASN A 521 30.55 15.91 6.36
N ALA A 522 31.80 16.35 6.37
CA ALA A 522 32.20 17.74 6.19
C ALA A 522 32.33 18.11 4.70
N ASP A 523 31.23 18.02 3.95
CA ASP A 523 31.19 18.26 2.50
C ASP A 523 31.69 19.68 2.09
N PRO A 524 32.80 19.79 1.33
CA PRO A 524 33.33 21.07 0.88
C PRO A 524 32.40 21.85 -0.05
N GLN A 525 31.59 21.18 -0.87
CA GLN A 525 30.67 21.84 -1.79
C GLN A 525 29.51 22.53 -1.04
N LYS A 526 29.24 22.10 0.19
CA LYS A 526 28.26 22.71 1.09
C LYS A 526 28.90 23.65 2.12
N GLY A 527 30.21 23.92 2.02
CA GLY A 527 30.95 24.77 2.96
C GLY A 527 31.08 24.18 4.37
N LYS A 528 30.88 22.87 4.54
CA LYS A 528 30.88 22.20 5.86
C LYS A 528 32.28 21.94 6.43
N ASN A 529 33.34 22.10 5.63
CA ASN A 529 34.72 21.91 6.04
C ASN A 529 35.44 23.20 6.45
N THR A 530 34.69 24.24 6.82
CA THR A 530 35.30 25.46 7.38
C THR A 530 35.53 25.31 8.87
N VAL A 531 36.60 25.91 9.40
CA VAL A 531 36.85 25.93 10.86
C VAL A 531 35.62 26.46 11.60
N LYS A 532 34.98 27.52 11.07
CA LYS A 532 33.74 28.06 11.62
C LYS A 532 32.62 27.02 11.66
N TYR A 533 32.34 26.32 10.56
CA TYR A 533 31.28 25.30 10.54
C TYR A 533 31.56 24.20 11.56
N LEU A 534 32.81 23.71 11.62
CA LEU A 534 33.22 22.69 12.59
C LEU A 534 33.00 23.17 14.02
N THR A 535 33.46 24.37 14.39
CA THR A 535 33.27 24.94 15.73
C THR A 535 31.80 25.16 16.07
N ASP A 536 30.97 25.57 15.10
CA ASP A 536 29.54 25.83 15.32
C ASP A 536 28.70 24.53 15.44
N ASN A 537 29.18 23.42 14.88
CA ASN A 537 28.39 22.18 14.75
C ASN A 537 28.94 20.98 15.52
N LEU A 538 30.14 21.08 16.10
CA LEU A 538 30.70 20.07 16.99
C LEU A 538 30.38 20.45 18.44
N GLN A 539 29.61 19.61 19.11
CA GLN A 539 29.30 19.77 20.53
C GLN A 539 30.45 19.19 21.36
N LEU A 540 30.85 19.94 22.39
CA LEU A 540 31.94 19.60 23.31
C LEU A 540 31.40 19.55 24.75
N PRO A 541 31.98 18.72 25.64
CA PRO A 541 31.64 18.73 27.05
C PRO A 541 32.05 20.06 27.68
N GLU A 542 31.41 20.40 28.80
CA GLU A 542 31.73 21.64 29.52
C GLU A 542 33.21 21.73 29.88
N GLY A 543 33.80 22.92 29.72
CA GLY A 543 35.22 23.17 30.00
C GLY A 543 36.18 22.72 28.89
N TYR A 544 35.72 22.00 27.87
CA TYR A 544 36.53 21.69 26.70
C TYR A 544 36.46 22.78 25.63
N ARG A 545 37.61 23.03 25.00
CA ARG A 545 37.73 23.85 23.78
C ARG A 545 38.27 23.01 22.63
N LEU A 546 37.77 23.27 21.42
CA LEU A 546 38.26 22.65 20.19
C LEU A 546 39.40 23.50 19.61
N VAL A 547 40.52 22.84 19.29
CA VAL A 547 41.61 23.40 18.50
C VAL A 547 41.70 22.62 17.20
N VAL A 548 41.64 23.33 16.08
CA VAL A 548 41.85 22.75 14.75
C VAL A 548 43.28 23.03 14.33
N SER A 549 44.00 21.99 13.90
CA SER A 549 45.38 22.10 13.44
C SER A 549 45.58 21.40 12.10
N VAL A 550 46.37 22.01 11.21
CA VAL A 550 46.78 21.46 9.92
C VAL A 550 48.30 21.48 9.89
N ASP A 551 48.93 20.34 9.57
CA ASP A 551 50.39 20.17 9.56
C ASP A 551 51.07 20.66 10.85
N GLY A 552 50.42 20.43 12.00
CA GLY A 552 50.91 20.84 13.32
C GLY A 552 50.67 22.31 13.68
N ASN A 553 50.18 23.15 12.77
CA ASN A 553 49.88 24.56 13.02
C ASN A 553 48.40 24.75 13.34
N THR A 554 48.09 25.52 14.38
CA THR A 554 46.71 25.89 14.72
C THR A 554 46.12 26.80 13.63
N VAL A 555 44.92 26.46 13.18
CA VAL A 555 44.17 27.21 12.18
C VAL A 555 42.85 27.70 12.80
N THR A 556 42.60 29.01 12.73
CA THR A 556 41.43 29.64 13.36
C THR A 556 40.34 30.05 12.37
N SER A 557 40.59 29.97 11.07
CA SER A 557 39.64 30.33 10.02
C SER A 557 40.00 29.66 8.69
N GLY A 558 39.09 29.69 7.71
CA GLY A 558 39.28 29.09 6.40
C GLY A 558 38.79 27.65 6.29
N VAL A 559 39.10 27.02 5.16
CA VAL A 559 38.79 25.61 4.87
C VAL A 559 39.88 24.72 5.42
N VAL A 560 39.50 23.51 5.83
CA VAL A 560 40.42 22.45 6.24
C VAL A 560 40.08 21.16 5.50
N GLY A 561 41.09 20.34 5.25
CA GLY A 561 40.96 19.12 4.46
C GLY A 561 41.12 17.83 5.26
N THR A 562 41.11 16.72 4.53
CA THR A 562 41.42 15.40 5.09
C THR A 562 42.74 15.43 5.86
N GLY A 563 42.74 14.90 7.07
CA GLY A 563 43.91 14.86 7.96
C GLY A 563 44.01 16.05 8.92
N ALA A 564 43.18 17.09 8.79
CA ALA A 564 43.11 18.15 9.78
C ALA A 564 42.79 17.58 11.17
N LYS A 565 43.59 17.93 12.16
CA LYS A 565 43.51 17.42 13.53
C LYS A 565 42.53 18.28 14.34
N LEU A 566 41.55 17.64 14.96
CA LEU A 566 40.52 18.24 15.80
C LEU A 566 40.76 17.82 17.25
N SER A 567 41.44 18.67 18.01
CA SER A 567 41.96 18.35 19.34
C SER A 567 41.12 19.00 20.44
N LEU A 568 40.75 18.21 21.46
CA LEU A 568 40.03 18.67 22.65
C LEU A 568 41.03 19.02 23.75
N PHE A 569 40.96 20.24 24.26
CA PHE A 569 41.75 20.69 25.42
C PHE A 569 40.81 21.03 26.56
N TYR A 570 41.12 20.57 27.77
CA TYR A 570 40.37 20.94 28.97
C TYR A 570 40.95 22.24 29.55
N LYS A 571 40.12 23.29 29.61
CA LYS A 571 40.51 24.62 30.13
C LYS A 571 41.83 25.11 29.50
N GLU A 572 42.79 25.51 30.33
CA GLU A 572 44.10 26.06 29.95
C GLU A 572 45.19 24.98 29.85
N GLU A 573 44.82 23.69 29.84
CA GLU A 573 45.80 22.62 29.63
C GLU A 573 46.46 22.76 28.25
N THR A 574 47.77 22.45 28.21
CA THR A 574 48.62 22.55 27.02
C THR A 574 48.69 21.25 26.24
N GLU A 575 48.21 20.14 26.80
CA GLU A 575 48.13 18.83 26.15
C GLU A 575 46.68 18.52 25.77
N SER A 576 46.47 17.92 24.59
CA SER A 576 45.12 17.53 24.18
C SER A 576 44.68 16.28 24.95
N THR A 577 43.42 16.26 25.40
CA THR A 577 42.85 15.09 26.07
C THR A 577 42.37 14.05 25.06
N LEU A 578 41.87 14.47 23.90
CA LEU A 578 41.39 13.57 22.85
C LEU A 578 41.53 14.23 21.48
N ASP A 579 41.95 13.44 20.49
CA ASP A 579 42.16 13.89 19.13
C ASP A 579 41.24 13.14 18.16
N TYR A 580 40.63 13.88 17.24
CA TYR A 580 39.98 13.36 16.05
C TYR A 580 40.70 13.87 14.79
N TYR A 581 40.43 13.22 13.66
CA TYR A 581 40.92 13.64 12.35
C TYR A 581 39.77 13.82 11.37
N LEU A 582 39.79 14.92 10.63
CA LEU A 582 38.80 15.20 9.61
C LEU A 582 39.00 14.26 8.42
N LEU A 583 37.95 13.56 7.99
CA LEU A 583 37.93 12.69 6.83
C LEU A 583 36.92 13.25 5.81
N ILE A 584 37.41 13.66 4.64
CA ILE A 584 36.59 14.14 3.54
C ILE A 584 36.84 13.22 2.34
N TYR A 585 35.81 12.45 1.95
CA TYR A 585 35.94 11.56 0.81
C TYR A 585 36.19 12.35 -0.47
N GLY A 586 37.24 12.00 -1.19
CA GLY A 586 37.68 12.66 -2.42
C GLY A 586 38.63 13.85 -2.24
N ASP A 587 38.84 14.36 -1.03
CA ASP A 587 39.94 15.29 -0.72
C ASP A 587 41.13 14.47 -0.26
N VAL A 588 41.90 14.00 -1.25
CA VAL A 588 43.05 13.10 -1.06
C VAL A 588 44.31 13.89 -0.78
N SER A 589 44.38 15.12 -1.30
CA SER A 589 45.49 16.04 -1.08
C SER A 589 45.48 16.67 0.32
N GLY A 590 44.32 16.70 1.00
CA GLY A 590 44.15 17.30 2.31
C GLY A 590 44.04 18.82 2.27
N ASP A 591 43.82 19.41 1.09
CA ASP A 591 43.77 20.87 0.91
C ASP A 591 42.37 21.47 1.17
N GLY A 592 41.39 20.63 1.50
CA GLY A 592 40.01 21.03 1.76
C GLY A 592 39.20 21.27 0.49
N LYS A 593 39.70 20.88 -0.69
CA LYS A 593 39.02 20.98 -1.97
C LYS A 593 39.05 19.63 -2.66
N ILE A 594 38.00 19.35 -3.44
CA ILE A 594 37.95 18.16 -4.30
C ILE A 594 38.16 18.64 -5.74
N ASN A 595 39.35 18.38 -6.28
CA ASN A 595 39.79 18.88 -7.57
C ASN A 595 40.76 17.90 -8.28
N SER A 596 41.31 18.30 -9.42
CA SER A 596 42.17 17.42 -10.24
C SER A 596 43.44 16.95 -9.52
N HIS A 597 43.89 17.64 -8.48
CA HIS A 597 45.01 17.21 -7.63
C HIS A 597 44.70 15.90 -6.90
N ASP A 598 43.45 15.71 -6.44
CA ASP A 598 43.04 14.51 -5.72
C ASP A 598 42.96 13.29 -6.65
N THR A 599 42.42 13.49 -7.85
CA THR A 599 42.43 12.46 -8.92
C THR A 599 43.86 12.00 -9.22
N MET A 600 44.80 12.94 -9.32
CA MET A 600 46.21 12.64 -9.55
C MET A 600 46.85 11.90 -8.36
N ALA A 601 46.49 12.27 -7.12
CA ALA A 601 46.99 11.61 -5.92
C ALA A 601 46.57 10.13 -5.85
N VAL A 602 45.32 9.80 -6.23
CA VAL A 602 44.87 8.39 -6.36
C VAL A 602 45.71 7.64 -7.40
N TYR A 603 45.95 8.22 -8.58
CA TYR A 603 46.79 7.57 -9.60
C TYR A 603 48.22 7.33 -9.14
N ARG A 604 48.84 8.30 -8.45
CA ARG A 604 50.19 8.15 -7.91
C ARG A 604 50.25 7.03 -6.86
N TYR A 605 49.21 6.84 -6.07
CA TYR A 605 49.11 5.72 -5.15
C TYR A 605 48.96 4.38 -5.88
N ILE A 606 48.04 4.27 -6.85
CA ILE A 606 47.84 3.04 -7.65
C ILE A 606 49.12 2.60 -8.36
N LEU A 607 49.92 3.57 -8.84
CA LEU A 607 51.20 3.32 -9.50
C LEU A 607 52.35 3.01 -8.51
N GLY A 608 52.09 2.97 -7.20
CA GLY A 608 53.11 2.72 -6.17
C GLY A 608 54.10 3.87 -5.98
N LEU A 609 53.79 5.08 -6.48
CA LEU A 609 54.67 6.25 -6.39
C LEU A 609 54.57 6.97 -5.05
N THR A 610 53.56 6.64 -4.24
CA THR A 610 53.31 7.25 -2.93
C THR A 610 52.86 6.19 -1.93
N SER A 611 53.10 6.45 -0.64
CA SER A 611 52.65 5.62 0.48
C SER A 611 51.79 6.50 1.41
N PRO A 612 50.51 6.73 1.07
CA PRO A 612 49.61 7.58 1.84
C PRO A 612 49.30 6.98 3.22
N SER A 613 48.95 7.84 4.18
CA SER A 613 48.46 7.43 5.49
C SER A 613 47.09 6.75 5.39
N GLU A 614 46.67 6.04 6.44
CA GLU A 614 45.40 5.31 6.45
C GLU A 614 44.17 6.22 6.22
N ILE A 615 44.14 7.41 6.82
CA ILE A 615 43.04 8.35 6.61
C ILE A 615 42.97 8.85 5.15
N VAL A 616 44.13 9.01 4.50
CA VAL A 616 44.18 9.40 3.09
C VAL A 616 43.68 8.25 2.21
N LYS A 617 44.01 6.99 2.52
CA LYS A 617 43.43 5.84 1.80
C LYS A 617 41.91 5.75 1.97
N LEU A 618 41.39 6.05 3.16
CA LEU A 618 39.94 6.15 3.38
C LEU A 618 39.33 7.25 2.52
N ALA A 619 39.97 8.43 2.44
CA ALA A 619 39.50 9.51 1.58
C ALA A 619 39.56 9.16 0.09
N MET A 620 40.50 8.30 -0.33
CA MET A 620 40.61 7.81 -1.70
C MET A 620 39.43 6.90 -2.08
N ASP A 621 38.91 6.07 -1.17
CA ASP A 621 37.84 5.10 -1.46
C ASP A 621 36.45 5.74 -1.57
N VAL A 622 36.27 6.59 -2.60
CA VAL A 622 34.98 7.28 -2.86
C VAL A 622 33.91 6.35 -3.38
N THR A 623 34.28 5.15 -3.85
CA THR A 623 33.32 4.11 -4.23
C THR A 623 32.90 3.24 -3.05
N GLY A 624 33.64 3.28 -1.94
CA GLY A 624 33.56 2.50 -0.70
C GLY A 624 33.38 1.02 -0.90
N ASP A 625 34.14 0.46 -1.80
CA ASP A 625 34.23 -0.99 -2.00
C ASP A 625 35.37 -1.61 -1.16
N GLY A 626 36.08 -0.79 -0.37
CA GLY A 626 37.22 -1.19 0.43
C GLY A 626 38.53 -1.28 -0.37
N LYS A 627 38.55 -0.87 -1.64
CA LYS A 627 39.69 -1.01 -2.54
C LYS A 627 39.95 0.27 -3.33
N VAL A 628 41.05 0.95 -3.01
CA VAL A 628 41.48 2.12 -3.81
C VAL A 628 42.01 1.69 -5.18
N ASN A 629 41.30 2.05 -6.24
CA ASN A 629 41.63 1.72 -7.62
C ASN A 629 41.18 2.79 -8.62
N SER A 630 41.26 2.51 -9.93
CA SER A 630 40.94 3.50 -10.98
C SER A 630 39.46 3.93 -10.97
N HIS A 631 38.56 3.12 -10.41
CA HIS A 631 37.15 3.48 -10.22
C HIS A 631 36.99 4.65 -9.24
N ASP A 632 37.82 4.74 -8.20
CA ASP A 632 37.78 5.85 -7.24
C ASP A 632 38.28 7.15 -7.85
N SER A 633 39.39 7.08 -8.59
CA SER A 633 39.89 8.22 -9.35
C SER A 633 38.82 8.76 -10.31
N MET A 634 38.11 7.85 -11.01
CA MET A 634 36.99 8.20 -11.86
C MET A 634 35.80 8.77 -11.06
N GLY A 635 35.54 8.27 -9.85
CA GLY A 635 34.53 8.81 -8.93
C GLY A 635 34.80 10.27 -8.56
N ILE A 636 36.04 10.59 -8.20
CA ILE A 636 36.48 11.97 -7.94
C ILE A 636 36.33 12.83 -9.20
N TYR A 637 36.80 12.34 -10.35
CA TYR A 637 36.72 13.06 -11.62
C TYR A 637 35.26 13.40 -12.02
N ARG A 638 34.34 12.44 -11.84
CA ARG A 638 32.90 12.66 -12.09
C ARG A 638 32.27 13.66 -11.14
N SER A 639 32.74 13.74 -9.89
CA SER A 639 32.30 14.74 -8.92
C SER A 639 32.76 16.15 -9.32
N ILE A 640 34.01 16.29 -9.77
CA ILE A 640 34.56 17.56 -10.29
C ILE A 640 33.74 18.07 -11.48
N LEU A 641 33.30 17.16 -12.37
CA LEU A 641 32.46 17.49 -13.53
C LEU A 641 30.98 17.70 -13.19
N GLY A 642 30.56 17.55 -11.93
CA GLY A 642 29.16 17.65 -11.52
C GLY A 642 28.27 16.51 -12.01
N LEU A 643 28.84 15.41 -12.52
CA LEU A 643 28.09 14.27 -13.05
C LEU A 643 27.54 13.36 -11.95
N LYS A 644 28.26 13.25 -10.83
CA LYS A 644 27.85 12.50 -9.65
C LYS A 644 28.61 13.00 -8.43
N LEU A 645 27.90 13.55 -7.45
CA LEU A 645 28.52 13.99 -6.19
C LEU A 645 29.02 12.80 -5.37
N ILE A 646 30.13 13.01 -4.66
CA ILE A 646 30.64 12.04 -3.70
C ILE A 646 29.75 12.05 -2.46
N ASP A 647 29.33 10.86 -2.03
CA ASP A 647 28.58 10.71 -0.80
C ASP A 647 29.52 10.87 0.41
N GLN A 648 29.23 11.86 1.26
CA GLN A 648 30.00 12.16 2.47
C GLN A 648 29.35 11.55 3.73
N THR A 649 28.17 10.93 3.61
CA THR A 649 27.29 10.61 4.75
C THR A 649 27.51 9.24 5.39
N ASN A 650 28.20 8.30 4.73
CA ASN A 650 28.92 7.17 5.30
C ASN A 650 29.27 6.13 4.22
N LYS A 651 30.42 5.48 4.43
CA LYS A 651 30.64 4.07 4.14
C LYS A 651 31.23 3.41 5.38
#